data_AF-A0A9N8H0J2-F1
#
_entry.id   AF-A0A9N8H0J2-F1
#
_cell.length_a   1.000
_cell.length_b   1.000
_cell.length_c   1.000
_cell.angle_alpha   90.00
_cell.angle_beta   90.00
_cell.angle_gamma   90.00
#
_symmetry.space_group_name_H-M   'P 1'
#
loop_
_entity.id
_entity.type
_entity.pdbx_description
1 polymer ?
#
loop_
_entity_poly.entity_id
_entity_poly.type
_entity_poly.pdbx_seq_one_letter_code
_entity_poly.pdbx_strand_id
1 'polypeptide(L)'
;MMLMLFPSSLSVLSWQCVLLVLVLVLVPEHVLVAVGALSCPTGTGSENGTSTSSTGSDFCGSLLYPGSKCVNGFCSNPFEQGCLYTLLNSPEQVLNAYGLKSQSNQFSALLKKIRSQKRICNSQDPPDAEKNGVCANYTNHPNYSFLVDAYTEVRIHGQNWASSVANAWMLQMILSEILMVPVSLETGGYDLTVDFYDPQNTLQFVPDVDHWETLTTAADAPNGDCQQVQQQGSQQKATNKNQKYWLSCAHVIPEYWDNEGSGQNTTHGVDQMQDMGIIERTQPLGAVGYRGLYVTKFTAVEEPSITSYLGLTGEQTREKLADLFKYPTTWKDYCEFVSNNSCTEPDHTAQRPPRDQGEGERYHVKGLYKGYFRTLTSNNCTTNPTTCTGHVADVPCLSTLGPSLLAPWIYHLNIPLTSQQYTYPQRLELWDAANATKSHFLTIDSAPDGASAKYASTETELLRITFPNPTLECRQSRENYTQFFTCHSDNPLDVFGKPEGACDYFPYSLQMLLATSLRSSSKPSNQPAAVHSPAFDAIRDYRMSHLQMGEILKAWVDRDIDSTGFDPRLATCKFFYSHLDEIIEHVIPPSYPRVLQDYVVYQGALDKAALTIGGFATLMTIVTSIFVFMRRESTVMKHAQVDFLFILLLGLLLVSCASIVNALEPSNGSCVASVWLLELGYTLELVPLIVKVTAINRLLSAAKKMKRVQIKRANLFAVVIGFATFTIIGMTVWTIVDPPKPRTDFTLEDQVNDQGETLVAYSRHCSSESDYWLYTAMLFHFMLLMWAAVLAFQTRRTPQRFRESTVLAAVIYSQCAFVAFRVVLLALASSTVSPVINSGLVSIATALDSLVTLCIYFIPKLFFFQKATSEGSSATAPKVYQWPPSSPPTLPSNTNGYVSSDNESAGGEHNHNNLSNHKGYQPKQEHRRDYELLQEEKSIATRLIADLQTEKESMRREMKTLSDENEALNGRVEELEEEVALLSNTSSRNKDVEETPPDEDIEGAEIREEEFFSTTNGSLASSLFDDHMYV
;
A
#
# COMPACT_ATOMS: atom_id res chain seq x y z
N MET A 1 -46.57 10.68 12.76
CA MET A 1 -47.73 11.06 13.60
C MET A 1 -47.44 10.55 15.00
N MET A 2 -47.31 11.48 15.97
CA MET A 2 -47.16 11.29 17.43
C MET A 2 -45.83 10.63 17.89
N LEU A 3 -44.83 11.30 18.48
CA LEU A 3 -44.82 12.41 19.45
C LEU A 3 -45.80 12.15 20.60
N MET A 4 -45.30 11.81 21.80
CA MET A 4 -45.60 12.55 23.05
C MET A 4 -45.22 11.80 24.35
N LEU A 5 -44.50 12.55 25.21
CA LEU A 5 -44.72 12.76 26.65
C LEU A 5 -43.99 11.90 27.70
N PHE A 6 -43.05 12.60 28.37
CA PHE A 6 -42.75 12.55 29.81
C PHE A 6 -44.02 12.51 30.69
N PRO A 7 -43.90 12.01 31.94
CA PRO A 7 -43.92 12.98 33.03
C PRO A 7 -42.89 12.73 34.15
N SER A 8 -42.45 13.85 34.68
CA SER A 8 -41.72 14.11 35.92
C SER A 8 -42.51 13.76 37.19
N SER A 9 -41.82 13.30 38.25
CA SER A 9 -42.10 13.77 39.61
C SER A 9 -40.84 13.75 40.50
N LEU A 10 -40.47 14.95 40.95
CA LEU A 10 -39.77 15.28 42.20
C LEU A 10 -40.49 14.59 43.38
N SER A 11 -39.94 14.29 44.55
CA SER A 11 -38.72 14.63 45.27
C SER A 11 -38.76 13.82 46.58
N VAL A 12 -37.69 13.14 46.97
CA VAL A 12 -37.39 12.90 48.38
C VAL A 12 -35.97 13.37 48.62
N LEU A 13 -35.90 14.56 49.22
CA LEU A 13 -34.70 15.23 49.65
C LEU A 13 -34.25 14.64 50.99
N SER A 14 -32.93 14.68 51.16
CA SER A 14 -32.17 14.60 52.41
C SER A 14 -31.88 13.20 52.96
N TRP A 15 -30.65 13.05 53.46
CA TRP A 15 -30.04 11.90 54.16
C TRP A 15 -29.01 11.04 53.42
N GLN A 16 -28.14 11.63 52.57
CA GLN A 16 -26.86 10.99 52.23
C GLN A 16 -25.68 11.94 51.93
N CYS A 17 -25.71 13.18 52.46
CA CYS A 17 -24.57 14.11 52.41
C CYS A 17 -23.66 14.06 53.66
N VAL A 18 -23.66 12.99 54.47
CA VAL A 18 -22.85 12.94 55.72
C VAL A 18 -21.89 11.74 55.77
N LEU A 19 -21.72 10.98 54.68
CA LEU A 19 -20.79 9.83 54.63
C LEU A 19 -19.75 9.94 53.52
N LEU A 20 -19.39 11.17 53.16
CA LEU A 20 -18.38 11.50 52.13
C LEU A 20 -17.09 12.10 52.73
N VAL A 21 -16.84 11.92 54.03
CA VAL A 21 -15.68 12.52 54.73
C VAL A 21 -14.81 11.49 55.49
N LEU A 22 -15.08 10.18 55.46
CA LEU A 22 -14.36 9.23 56.33
C LEU A 22 -14.03 7.84 55.76
N VAL A 23 -13.96 7.68 54.43
CA VAL A 23 -13.39 6.47 53.79
C VAL A 23 -12.50 6.87 52.61
N LEU A 24 -11.51 7.73 52.88
CA LEU A 24 -10.41 8.08 51.98
C LEU A 24 -9.04 7.66 52.58
N VAL A 25 -9.03 6.58 53.35
CA VAL A 25 -7.80 6.03 53.94
C VAL A 25 -7.89 4.50 53.88
N LEU A 26 -6.95 3.90 53.13
CA LEU A 26 -6.60 2.47 53.03
C LEU A 26 -7.24 1.64 51.89
N VAL A 27 -6.74 1.83 50.66
CA VAL A 27 -6.42 0.75 49.69
C VAL A 27 -5.18 1.22 48.90
N PRO A 28 -4.14 0.39 48.71
CA PRO A 28 -2.80 0.85 48.36
C PRO A 28 -2.72 1.22 46.87
N GLU A 29 -2.14 2.39 46.60
CA GLU A 29 -1.69 2.77 45.27
C GLU A 29 -0.62 1.79 44.80
N HIS A 30 -0.80 1.32 43.56
CA HIS A 30 0.26 0.68 42.80
C HIS A 30 1.47 1.63 42.74
N VAL A 31 2.64 1.03 42.93
CA VAL A 31 3.96 1.68 42.92
C VAL A 31 4.17 2.39 41.58
N LEU A 32 3.79 3.67 41.51
CA LEU A 32 4.40 4.63 40.61
C LEU A 32 5.75 4.96 41.22
N VAL A 33 6.80 4.39 40.63
CA VAL A 33 8.17 4.80 40.91
C VAL A 33 8.26 6.27 40.48
N ALA A 34 8.26 7.18 41.45
CA ALA A 34 8.64 8.57 41.25
C ALA A 34 10.16 8.59 41.02
N VAL A 35 10.56 8.30 39.78
CA VAL A 35 11.94 8.52 39.31
C VAL A 35 12.10 10.03 39.14
N GLY A 36 13.14 10.60 39.75
CA GLY A 36 13.46 12.02 39.67
C GLY A 36 13.59 12.45 38.22
N ALA A 37 12.56 13.10 37.68
CA ALA A 37 12.63 13.73 36.39
C ALA A 37 13.65 14.86 36.40
N LEU A 38 14.14 15.25 35.21
CA LEU A 38 14.82 16.52 34.92
C LEU A 38 13.96 17.71 35.33
N SER A 39 13.87 17.90 36.64
CA SER A 39 13.05 18.91 37.28
C SER A 39 13.81 20.21 37.18
N CYS A 40 13.58 20.95 36.09
CA CYS A 40 14.25 22.24 35.91
C CYS A 40 13.84 23.14 37.10
N PRO A 41 14.78 23.82 37.78
CA PRO A 41 14.54 24.44 39.08
C PRO A 41 13.44 25.50 39.02
N THR A 42 12.39 25.35 39.83
CA THR A 42 11.34 26.37 39.99
C THR A 42 11.85 27.45 40.94
N GLY A 43 12.20 28.62 40.41
CA GLY A 43 12.69 29.73 41.22
C GLY A 43 11.63 30.27 42.17
N THR A 44 11.72 29.94 43.46
CA THR A 44 11.14 30.73 44.56
C THR A 44 12.04 30.64 45.81
N GLY A 45 12.63 31.76 46.24
CA GLY A 45 13.27 31.87 47.56
C GLY A 45 14.50 32.77 47.60
N SER A 46 14.31 34.02 48.00
CA SER A 46 15.36 34.95 48.46
C SER A 46 15.97 34.44 49.78
N GLU A 47 17.31 34.30 49.86
CA GLU A 47 18.18 35.03 50.80
C GLU A 47 19.66 34.59 50.68
N ASN A 48 20.54 35.59 50.61
CA ASN A 48 21.99 35.59 50.80
C ASN A 48 22.93 34.89 49.78
N GLY A 49 23.47 35.73 48.88
CA GLY A 49 24.93 35.84 48.71
C GLY A 49 25.61 34.95 47.66
N THR A 50 25.77 35.52 46.46
CA THR A 50 26.78 35.18 45.42
C THR A 50 26.78 33.75 44.85
N SER A 51 25.97 33.52 43.81
CA SER A 51 26.42 33.05 42.47
C SER A 51 25.22 32.93 41.52
N THR A 52 25.50 33.11 40.23
CA THR A 52 24.63 33.34 39.06
C THR A 52 23.30 32.56 39.01
N SER A 53 22.19 33.29 38.94
CA SER A 53 20.86 32.75 38.59
C SER A 53 20.75 32.49 37.09
N SER A 54 20.87 31.24 36.64
CA SER A 54 20.43 30.83 35.31
C SER A 54 18.90 30.71 35.30
N THR A 55 18.24 31.34 34.33
CA THR A 55 16.80 31.13 34.12
C THR A 55 16.54 29.66 33.74
N GLY A 56 15.38 29.10 34.09
CA GLY A 56 15.08 27.68 33.84
C GLY A 56 15.22 27.24 32.38
N SER A 57 15.13 28.17 31.41
CA SER A 57 15.40 27.91 29.99
C SER A 57 16.88 27.70 29.66
N ASP A 58 17.79 28.41 30.32
CA ASP A 58 19.24 28.26 30.09
C ASP A 58 19.75 26.91 30.62
N PHE A 59 19.12 26.40 31.68
CA PHE A 59 19.42 25.09 32.25
C PHE A 59 19.05 23.96 31.27
N CYS A 60 17.79 23.87 30.84
CA CYS A 60 17.36 22.77 29.99
C CYS A 60 18.07 22.84 28.60
N GLY A 61 18.35 24.04 28.08
CA GLY A 61 19.06 24.25 26.80
C GLY A 61 20.57 23.98 26.82
N SER A 62 21.24 24.13 27.96
CA SER A 62 22.66 23.75 28.12
C SER A 62 22.86 22.26 28.36
N LEU A 63 21.85 21.59 28.92
CA LEU A 63 21.89 20.17 29.26
C LEU A 63 21.51 19.26 28.09
N LEU A 64 20.49 19.66 27.32
CA LEU A 64 20.01 18.90 26.17
C LEU A 64 20.58 19.48 24.86
N TYR A 65 19.71 20.08 24.05
CA TYR A 65 20.06 20.77 22.82
C TYR A 65 19.61 22.23 22.90
N PRO A 66 20.33 23.18 22.26
CA PRO A 66 19.96 24.58 22.26
C PRO A 66 18.52 24.78 21.77
N GLY A 67 17.71 25.48 22.57
CA GLY A 67 16.28 25.70 22.30
C GLY A 67 15.33 24.90 23.20
N SER A 68 15.83 23.92 23.97
CA SER A 68 15.05 23.21 24.99
C SER A 68 14.62 24.15 26.12
N LYS A 69 13.34 24.08 26.54
CA LYS A 69 12.73 24.97 27.55
C LYS A 69 12.23 24.17 28.75
N CYS A 70 12.15 24.82 29.91
CA CYS A 70 11.43 24.27 31.06
C CYS A 70 9.92 24.47 30.87
N VAL A 71 9.15 23.39 30.82
CA VAL A 71 7.69 23.39 30.75
C VAL A 71 7.14 22.48 31.84
N ASN A 72 6.33 23.01 32.75
CA ASN A 72 5.73 22.28 33.88
C ASN A 72 6.75 21.52 34.76
N GLY A 73 7.97 22.05 34.88
CA GLY A 73 9.03 21.39 35.63
C GLY A 73 9.73 20.27 34.86
N PHE A 74 9.50 20.10 33.56
CA PHE A 74 10.25 19.14 32.72
C PHE A 74 10.95 19.87 31.58
N CYS A 75 12.06 19.31 31.08
CA CYS A 75 12.68 19.78 29.85
C CYS A 75 11.81 19.44 28.64
N SER A 76 11.61 20.38 27.72
CA SER A 76 10.98 20.11 26.43
C SER A 76 11.92 19.36 25.49
N ASN A 77 11.36 18.52 24.64
CA ASN A 77 12.10 17.81 23.60
C ASN A 77 12.51 18.76 22.45
N PRO A 78 13.80 18.89 22.13
CA PRO A 78 14.27 19.75 21.03
C PRO A 78 14.02 19.16 19.62
N PHE A 79 13.66 17.89 19.53
CA PHE A 79 13.43 17.16 18.29
C PHE A 79 11.96 16.92 17.96
N GLU A 80 11.03 17.57 18.68
CA GLU A 80 9.57 17.44 18.49
C GLU A 80 9.14 17.61 17.02
N GLN A 81 9.84 18.47 16.26
CA GLN A 81 9.57 18.76 14.84
C GLN A 81 10.24 17.81 13.84
N GLY A 82 11.09 16.90 14.31
CA GLY A 82 11.95 16.04 13.50
C GLY A 82 13.44 16.20 13.86
N CYS A 83 14.15 15.08 13.97
CA CYS A 83 15.59 15.04 14.20
C CYS A 83 16.38 15.73 13.06
N LEU A 84 16.15 15.30 11.82
CA LEU A 84 16.82 15.85 10.64
C LEU A 84 16.41 17.29 10.40
N TYR A 85 15.11 17.61 10.58
CA TYR A 85 14.62 18.98 10.46
C TYR A 85 15.36 19.93 11.42
N THR A 86 15.54 19.54 12.68
CA THR A 86 16.27 20.34 13.67
C THR A 86 17.76 20.43 13.34
N LEU A 87 18.44 19.32 13.05
CA LEU A 87 19.90 19.32 12.82
C LEU A 87 20.30 19.95 11.49
N LEU A 88 19.57 19.71 10.39
CA LEU A 88 19.87 20.30 9.08
C LEU A 88 19.66 21.81 9.01
N ASN A 89 18.84 22.37 9.90
CA ASN A 89 18.58 23.80 10.05
C ASN A 89 19.41 24.44 11.18
N SER A 90 20.22 23.67 11.90
CA SER A 90 21.05 24.19 12.97
C SER A 90 22.30 24.89 12.44
N PRO A 91 22.76 25.99 13.09
CA PRO A 91 24.00 26.66 12.71
C PRO A 91 25.21 25.73 12.79
N GLU A 92 26.18 25.92 11.90
CA GLU A 92 27.41 25.10 11.84
C GLU A 92 28.18 25.09 13.18
N GLN A 93 28.16 26.20 13.91
CA GLN A 93 28.77 26.29 15.25
C GLN A 93 28.14 25.32 16.25
N VAL A 94 26.82 25.13 16.18
CA VAL A 94 26.10 24.19 17.04
C VAL A 94 26.43 22.76 16.63
N LEU A 95 26.42 22.45 15.32
CA LEU A 95 26.80 21.13 14.81
C LEU A 95 28.23 20.75 15.26
N ASN A 96 29.18 21.66 15.11
CA ASN A 96 30.57 21.45 15.52
C ASN A 96 30.70 21.21 17.04
N ALA A 97 29.89 21.88 17.86
CA ALA A 97 29.88 21.66 19.32
C ALA A 97 29.47 20.23 19.70
N TYR A 98 28.65 19.58 18.86
CA TYR A 98 28.26 18.18 19.03
C TYR A 98 29.11 17.20 18.19
N GLY A 99 30.17 17.66 17.53
CA GLY A 99 31.04 16.84 16.68
C GLY A 99 30.38 16.40 15.37
N LEU A 100 29.36 17.11 14.91
CA LEU A 100 28.67 16.87 13.65
C LEU A 100 29.23 17.76 12.54
N LYS A 101 29.35 17.22 11.34
CA LYS A 101 29.75 17.96 10.13
C LYS A 101 28.53 18.23 9.25
N SER A 102 28.57 19.28 8.43
CA SER A 102 27.53 19.51 7.44
C SER A 102 27.51 18.36 6.42
N GLN A 103 26.31 17.90 6.04
CA GLN A 103 26.11 16.80 5.10
C GLN A 103 26.63 17.13 3.69
N SER A 104 27.10 16.09 2.99
CA SER A 104 27.72 16.21 1.66
C SER A 104 26.69 16.46 0.53
N ASN A 105 27.16 16.89 -0.65
CA ASN A 105 26.30 17.24 -1.79
C ASN A 105 25.73 16.03 -2.56
N GLN A 106 26.10 14.78 -2.19
CA GLN A 106 25.76 13.57 -2.97
C GLN A 106 24.24 13.36 -3.08
N PHE A 107 23.46 13.76 -2.07
CA PHE A 107 21.99 13.74 -2.07
C PHE A 107 21.38 15.14 -1.91
N SER A 108 22.02 16.16 -2.50
CA SER A 108 21.67 17.59 -2.27
C SER A 108 20.19 17.93 -2.49
N ALA A 109 19.51 17.26 -3.41
CA ALA A 109 18.09 17.46 -3.68
C ALA A 109 17.18 16.89 -2.58
N LEU A 110 17.39 15.63 -2.18
CA LEU A 110 16.66 15.00 -1.07
C LEU A 110 16.93 15.74 0.25
N LEU A 111 18.17 16.14 0.52
CA LEU A 111 18.54 16.92 1.69
C LEU A 111 17.87 18.30 1.71
N LYS A 112 17.77 18.97 0.55
CA LYS A 112 17.04 20.24 0.43
C LYS A 112 15.56 20.07 0.71
N LYS A 113 14.97 18.94 0.28
CA LYS A 113 13.59 18.58 0.57
C LYS A 113 13.38 18.34 2.07
N ILE A 114 14.15 17.44 2.69
CA ILE A 114 14.08 17.15 4.13
C ILE A 114 14.30 18.42 4.96
N ARG A 115 15.22 19.31 4.55
CA ARG A 115 15.44 20.60 5.25
C ARG A 115 14.21 21.50 5.26
N SER A 116 13.36 21.43 4.24
CA SER A 116 12.17 22.28 4.08
C SER A 116 10.88 21.63 4.57
N GLN A 117 10.91 20.36 4.95
CA GLN A 117 9.75 19.57 5.35
C GLN A 117 9.88 19.11 6.80
N LYS A 118 8.80 19.24 7.57
CA LYS A 118 8.71 18.68 8.91
C LYS A 118 8.27 17.22 8.80
N ARG A 119 8.44 16.46 9.88
CA ARG A 119 7.91 15.09 9.95
C ARG A 119 6.40 15.07 9.72
N ILE A 120 5.90 13.96 9.17
CA ILE A 120 4.46 13.68 9.09
C ILE A 120 3.84 13.56 10.49
N CYS A 121 2.59 14.02 10.64
CA CYS A 121 1.86 13.86 11.90
C CYS A 121 1.45 12.39 12.14
N ASN A 122 1.41 11.96 13.39
CA ASN A 122 0.97 10.63 13.82
C ASN A 122 -0.18 10.70 14.84
N SER A 123 -0.76 9.56 15.21
CA SER A 123 -1.88 9.48 16.15
C SER A 123 -1.55 9.82 17.62
N GLN A 124 -0.27 9.86 17.99
CA GLN A 124 0.20 10.19 19.34
C GLN A 124 0.53 11.68 19.50
N ASP A 125 0.54 12.43 18.40
CA ASP A 125 0.74 13.86 18.43
C ASP A 125 -0.40 14.59 19.18
N PRO A 126 -0.10 15.68 19.90
CA PRO A 126 -1.12 16.54 20.47
C PRO A 126 -2.13 17.01 19.41
N PRO A 127 -3.43 17.18 19.76
CA PRO A 127 -4.47 17.54 18.78
C PRO A 127 -4.26 18.89 18.08
N ASP A 128 -3.42 19.76 18.62
CA ASP A 128 -3.04 21.04 18.03
C ASP A 128 -1.61 21.04 17.43
N ALA A 129 -0.95 19.89 17.32
CA ALA A 129 0.42 19.76 16.81
C ALA A 129 0.56 20.30 15.38
N GLU A 130 -0.37 19.97 14.48
CA GLU A 130 -0.39 20.49 13.11
C GLU A 130 -0.53 22.02 13.08
N LYS A 131 -1.47 22.57 13.87
CA LYS A 131 -1.72 24.03 13.94
C LYS A 131 -0.54 24.80 14.51
N ASN A 132 0.15 24.20 15.48
CA ASN A 132 1.36 24.76 16.09
C ASN A 132 2.60 24.57 15.21
N GLY A 133 2.47 23.89 14.07
CA GLY A 133 3.55 23.60 13.15
C GLY A 133 4.60 22.67 13.76
N VAL A 134 4.21 21.72 14.60
CA VAL A 134 5.11 20.69 15.14
C VAL A 134 5.38 19.65 14.07
N CYS A 135 4.31 19.09 13.51
CA CYS A 135 4.32 18.16 12.38
C CYS A 135 3.57 18.79 11.19
N ALA A 136 3.66 18.16 10.02
CA ALA A 136 2.93 18.58 8.84
C ALA A 136 2.00 17.46 8.37
N ASN A 137 0.75 17.79 8.07
CA ASN A 137 -0.16 16.90 7.38
C ASN A 137 -0.18 17.26 5.87
N TYR A 138 0.33 16.38 5.02
CA TYR A 138 0.44 16.65 3.58
C TYR A 138 -0.80 16.21 2.78
N THR A 139 -1.92 15.89 3.44
CA THR A 139 -3.24 15.60 2.82
C THR A 139 -3.67 16.62 1.77
N ASN A 140 -3.32 17.90 1.94
CA ASN A 140 -3.67 18.97 0.99
C ASN A 140 -2.50 19.44 0.11
N HIS A 141 -1.34 18.77 0.18
CA HIS A 141 -0.16 19.19 -0.57
C HIS A 141 -0.24 18.74 -2.04
N PRO A 142 -0.03 19.64 -3.03
CA PRO A 142 -0.25 19.32 -4.44
C PRO A 142 0.56 18.12 -4.94
N ASN A 143 1.79 17.95 -4.42
CA ASN A 143 2.69 16.88 -4.89
C ASN A 143 2.67 15.59 -4.05
N TYR A 144 2.03 15.59 -2.86
CA TYR A 144 2.18 14.51 -1.86
C TYR A 144 0.87 14.02 -1.24
N SER A 145 -0.25 14.73 -1.47
CA SER A 145 -1.59 14.36 -0.98
C SER A 145 -1.94 12.90 -1.29
N PHE A 146 -1.63 12.44 -2.51
CA PHE A 146 -1.90 11.08 -2.95
C PHE A 146 -1.17 9.98 -2.17
N LEU A 147 -0.01 10.28 -1.57
CA LEU A 147 0.74 9.32 -0.75
C LEU A 147 0.21 9.30 0.68
N VAL A 148 -0.06 10.47 1.26
CA VAL A 148 -0.49 10.59 2.65
C VAL A 148 -1.89 10.04 2.87
N ASP A 149 -2.80 10.22 1.92
CA ASP A 149 -4.15 9.63 2.00
C ASP A 149 -4.12 8.09 1.83
N ALA A 150 -3.04 7.54 1.26
CA ALA A 150 -2.91 6.12 0.97
C ALA A 150 -2.19 5.33 2.08
N TYR A 151 -1.33 5.99 2.87
CA TYR A 151 -0.49 5.29 3.85
C TYR A 151 -1.19 5.09 5.19
N THR A 152 -1.26 3.84 5.63
CA THR A 152 -1.67 3.47 6.99
C THR A 152 -0.56 3.77 7.98
N GLU A 153 -0.93 4.21 9.19
CA GLU A 153 0.03 4.45 10.26
C GLU A 153 0.70 3.15 10.73
N VAL A 154 2.04 3.15 10.74
CA VAL A 154 2.82 2.03 11.26
C VAL A 154 3.00 2.22 12.76
N ARG A 155 2.92 1.12 13.50
CA ARG A 155 3.04 1.13 14.96
C ARG A 155 4.14 0.17 15.38
N ILE A 156 5.11 0.66 16.13
CA ILE A 156 6.32 -0.08 16.50
C ILE A 156 6.34 -0.32 18.01
N HIS A 157 6.67 -1.53 18.45
CA HIS A 157 6.76 -1.87 19.86
C HIS A 157 8.22 -1.89 20.32
N GLY A 158 8.64 -0.84 21.04
CA GLY A 158 10.03 -0.61 21.45
C GLY A 158 10.56 -1.42 22.64
N GLN A 159 9.77 -2.35 23.19
CA GLN A 159 10.10 -3.19 24.37
C GLN A 159 10.64 -2.39 25.59
N ASN A 160 11.29 -3.07 26.53
CA ASN A 160 11.64 -2.53 27.85
C ASN A 160 13.15 -2.38 28.12
N TRP A 161 13.98 -2.39 27.08
CA TRP A 161 15.43 -2.18 27.17
C TRP A 161 15.95 -1.21 26.09
N ALA A 162 17.15 -0.67 26.31
CA ALA A 162 17.66 0.50 25.59
C ALA A 162 17.89 0.29 24.08
N SER A 163 18.47 -0.84 23.67
CA SER A 163 18.75 -1.11 22.24
C SER A 163 17.48 -1.25 21.41
N SER A 164 16.44 -1.87 21.97
CA SER A 164 15.14 -1.98 21.30
C SER A 164 14.47 -0.61 21.13
N VAL A 165 14.53 0.26 22.16
CA VAL A 165 14.03 1.65 22.05
C VAL A 165 14.80 2.44 21.00
N ALA A 166 16.14 2.33 20.97
CA ALA A 166 16.96 2.99 19.96
C ALA A 166 16.61 2.52 18.53
N ASN A 167 16.42 1.21 18.32
CA ASN A 167 15.96 0.67 17.04
C ASN A 167 14.56 1.17 16.66
N ALA A 168 13.62 1.23 17.61
CA ALA A 168 12.29 1.75 17.37
C ALA A 168 12.33 3.23 16.93
N TRP A 169 13.16 4.05 17.56
CA TRP A 169 13.34 5.46 17.21
C TRP A 169 14.05 5.65 15.87
N MET A 170 15.04 4.82 15.54
CA MET A 170 15.67 4.84 14.21
C MET A 170 14.65 4.57 13.11
N LEU A 171 13.83 3.51 13.25
CA LEU A 171 12.75 3.22 12.31
C LEU A 171 11.71 4.34 12.27
N GLN A 172 11.33 4.90 13.43
CA GLN A 172 10.39 6.01 13.50
C GLN A 172 10.89 7.24 12.71
N MET A 173 12.17 7.60 12.85
CA MET A 173 12.77 8.72 12.11
C MET A 173 12.87 8.43 10.60
N ILE A 174 13.31 7.24 10.20
CA ILE A 174 13.41 6.84 8.78
C ILE A 174 12.05 6.94 8.10
N LEU A 175 11.03 6.32 8.71
CA LEU A 175 9.69 6.27 8.15
C LEU A 175 9.00 7.64 8.17
N SER A 176 9.10 8.38 9.27
CA SER A 176 8.36 9.63 9.48
C SER A 176 9.01 10.86 8.84
N GLU A 177 10.35 10.93 8.76
CA GLU A 177 11.07 12.13 8.27
C GLU A 177 11.53 11.99 6.81
N ILE A 178 11.89 10.78 6.36
CA ILE A 178 12.36 10.54 4.98
C ILE A 178 11.23 10.03 4.09
N LEU A 179 10.48 9.04 4.55
CA LEU A 179 9.50 8.32 3.73
C LEU A 179 8.06 8.85 3.84
N MET A 180 7.81 9.82 4.73
CA MET A 180 6.50 10.42 4.98
C MET A 180 5.41 9.42 5.40
N VAL A 181 5.80 8.33 6.06
CA VAL A 181 4.88 7.34 6.62
C VAL A 181 4.57 7.72 8.06
N PRO A 182 3.29 7.86 8.45
CA PRO A 182 2.94 8.15 9.85
C PRO A 182 3.36 6.97 10.73
N VAL A 183 4.06 7.26 11.83
CA VAL A 183 4.55 6.22 12.76
C VAL A 183 4.33 6.62 14.21
N SER A 184 3.75 5.70 14.99
CA SER A 184 3.65 5.79 16.46
C SER A 184 4.34 4.61 17.14
N LEU A 185 4.56 4.73 18.45
CA LEU A 185 5.11 3.66 19.27
C LEU A 185 4.06 3.06 20.20
N GLU A 186 4.01 1.73 20.31
CA GLU A 186 3.10 1.03 21.21
C GLU A 186 3.56 1.18 22.66
N THR A 187 2.70 1.74 23.51
CA THR A 187 3.02 2.13 24.88
C THR A 187 2.63 1.08 25.92
N GLY A 188 1.85 0.06 25.55
CA GLY A 188 1.35 -0.96 26.49
C GLY A 188 0.38 -0.43 27.56
N GLY A 189 0.00 0.84 27.48
CA GLY A 189 -0.89 1.50 28.45
C GLY A 189 -1.20 2.96 28.10
N TYR A 190 -2.26 3.49 28.72
CA TYR A 190 -2.78 4.85 28.44
C TYR A 190 -1.93 6.01 28.98
N ASP A 191 -1.20 5.78 30.07
CA ASP A 191 -0.53 6.83 30.84
C ASP A 191 0.99 6.89 30.56
N LEU A 192 1.46 6.13 29.55
CA LEU A 192 2.87 6.01 29.17
C LEU A 192 3.13 6.65 27.80
N THR A 193 4.25 7.34 27.66
CA THR A 193 4.71 7.87 26.38
C THR A 193 6.17 7.46 26.13
N VAL A 194 6.39 6.80 24.99
CA VAL A 194 7.72 6.31 24.58
C VAL A 194 8.17 6.89 23.23
N ASP A 195 7.30 7.69 22.59
CA ASP A 195 7.52 8.31 21.28
C ASP A 195 8.78 9.19 21.26
N PHE A 196 9.58 9.09 20.19
CA PHE A 196 10.75 9.94 20.01
C PHE A 196 10.37 11.43 19.96
N TYR A 197 9.19 11.77 19.43
CA TYR A 197 8.70 13.13 19.26
C TYR A 197 7.84 13.64 20.42
N ASP A 198 7.75 12.91 21.54
CA ASP A 198 7.01 13.36 22.72
C ASP A 198 7.48 14.77 23.15
N PRO A 199 6.57 15.72 23.47
CA PRO A 199 6.96 17.07 23.85
C PRO A 199 7.81 17.14 25.12
N GLN A 200 7.66 16.17 26.03
CA GLN A 200 8.44 16.06 27.26
C GLN A 200 9.64 15.16 27.04
N ASN A 201 10.80 15.65 27.46
CA ASN A 201 12.05 14.92 27.30
C ASN A 201 12.26 13.86 28.39
N THR A 202 11.36 12.86 28.43
CA THR A 202 11.41 11.74 29.38
C THR A 202 11.68 10.43 28.64
N LEU A 203 12.37 9.48 29.28
CA LEU A 203 12.48 8.11 28.80
C LEU A 203 11.60 7.23 29.66
N GLN A 204 10.69 6.51 29.01
CA GLN A 204 9.90 5.45 29.63
C GLN A 204 10.13 4.16 28.83
N PHE A 205 10.01 3.03 29.52
CA PHE A 205 10.07 1.71 28.91
C PHE A 205 8.66 1.15 28.81
N VAL A 206 8.38 0.45 27.72
CA VAL A 206 7.09 -0.23 27.56
C VAL A 206 7.02 -1.36 28.59
N PRO A 207 5.93 -1.55 29.33
CA PRO A 207 5.79 -2.70 30.22
C PRO A 207 5.87 -4.00 29.43
N ASP A 208 6.23 -5.08 30.13
CA ASP A 208 6.25 -6.43 29.57
C ASP A 208 4.82 -6.82 29.13
N VAL A 209 4.59 -6.94 27.83
CA VAL A 209 3.30 -7.30 27.22
C VAL A 209 3.44 -8.57 26.38
N ASP A 210 2.35 -9.32 26.21
CA ASP A 210 2.39 -10.52 25.39
C ASP A 210 2.56 -10.17 23.91
N HIS A 211 3.77 -10.38 23.39
CA HIS A 211 4.11 -10.14 21.98
C HIS A 211 3.21 -10.91 21.01
N TRP A 212 2.73 -12.11 21.39
CA TRP A 212 1.81 -12.88 20.57
C TRP A 212 0.47 -12.15 20.42
N GLU A 213 -0.11 -11.70 21.53
CA GLU A 213 -1.37 -10.94 21.51
C GLU A 213 -1.19 -9.65 20.71
N THR A 214 -0.08 -8.93 20.91
CA THR A 214 0.23 -7.68 20.19
C THR A 214 0.28 -7.86 18.67
N LEU A 215 0.97 -8.90 18.18
CA LEU A 215 1.12 -9.17 16.75
C LEU A 215 -0.13 -9.80 16.13
N THR A 216 -0.82 -10.67 16.87
CA THR A 216 -2.10 -11.26 16.44
C THR A 216 -3.16 -10.17 16.29
N THR A 217 -3.23 -9.25 17.25
CA THR A 217 -4.12 -8.09 17.19
C THR A 217 -3.84 -7.23 15.97
N ALA A 218 -2.57 -7.05 15.60
CA ALA A 218 -2.19 -6.33 14.39
C ALA A 218 -2.56 -7.10 13.12
N ALA A 219 -2.37 -8.43 13.09
CA ALA A 219 -2.75 -9.28 11.97
C ALA A 219 -4.27 -9.29 11.73
N ASP A 220 -5.06 -9.31 12.80
CA ASP A 220 -6.52 -9.30 12.79
C ASP A 220 -7.13 -7.88 12.67
N ALA A 221 -6.30 -6.84 12.68
CA ALA A 221 -6.76 -5.46 12.62
C ALA A 221 -7.53 -5.19 11.30
N PRO A 222 -8.67 -4.47 11.33
CA PRO A 222 -9.39 -4.11 10.12
C PRO A 222 -8.49 -3.31 9.17
N ASN A 223 -8.31 -3.79 7.94
CA ASN A 223 -7.37 -3.24 6.94
C ASN A 223 -5.90 -3.17 7.40
N GLY A 224 -5.54 -3.92 8.45
CA GLY A 224 -4.21 -3.85 9.05
C GLY A 224 -3.91 -2.51 9.74
N ASP A 225 -4.93 -1.85 10.31
CA ASP A 225 -4.79 -0.55 10.96
C ASP A 225 -4.96 -0.66 12.49
N CYS A 226 -3.84 -0.64 13.22
CA CYS A 226 -3.83 -0.66 14.68
C CYS A 226 -4.54 0.55 15.33
N GLN A 227 -4.73 1.67 14.64
CA GLN A 227 -5.42 2.83 15.21
C GLN A 227 -6.89 2.51 15.49
N GLN A 228 -7.54 1.75 14.60
CA GLN A 228 -8.94 1.36 14.75
C GLN A 228 -9.15 0.42 15.94
N VAL A 229 -8.19 -0.47 16.18
CA VAL A 229 -8.19 -1.38 17.35
C VAL A 229 -8.19 -0.57 18.65
N GLN A 230 -7.34 0.45 18.76
CA GLN A 230 -7.26 1.32 19.94
C GLN A 230 -8.55 2.12 20.18
N GLN A 231 -9.20 2.57 19.10
CA GLN A 231 -10.48 3.27 19.19
C GLN A 231 -11.61 2.34 19.66
N GLN A 232 -11.63 1.09 19.20
CA GLN A 232 -12.61 0.08 19.64
C GLN A 232 -12.44 -0.29 21.12
N GLY A 233 -11.21 -0.50 21.58
CA GLY A 233 -10.91 -0.71 23.02
C GLY A 233 -11.35 0.48 23.87
N SER A 234 -11.13 1.70 23.37
CA SER A 234 -11.58 2.93 24.01
C SER A 234 -13.11 3.12 24.04
N GLN A 235 -13.86 2.49 23.13
CA GLN A 235 -15.33 2.50 23.14
C GLN A 235 -15.93 1.46 24.09
N GLN A 236 -15.30 0.28 24.25
CA GLN A 236 -15.72 -0.73 25.24
C GLN A 236 -15.62 -0.19 26.68
N LYS A 237 -14.66 0.70 26.95
CA LYS A 237 -14.53 1.51 28.17
C LYS A 237 -15.80 2.28 28.55
N ALA A 238 -16.61 2.71 27.57
CA ALA A 238 -17.85 3.46 27.84
C ALA A 238 -19.00 2.57 28.36
N THR A 239 -18.87 1.24 28.22
CA THR A 239 -19.92 0.27 28.59
C THR A 239 -19.65 -0.47 29.90
N ASN A 240 -18.39 -0.69 30.28
CA ASN A 240 -17.99 -1.33 31.54
C ASN A 240 -17.17 -0.38 32.42
N LYS A 241 -17.80 0.19 33.46
CA LYS A 241 -17.22 1.26 34.29
C LYS A 241 -16.04 0.87 35.21
N ASN A 242 -15.61 -0.40 35.24
CA ASN A 242 -14.66 -0.88 36.26
C ASN A 242 -13.38 -1.57 35.74
N GLN A 243 -13.05 -1.54 34.44
CA GLN A 243 -11.76 -2.08 33.96
C GLN A 243 -11.23 -1.30 32.75
N LYS A 244 -10.06 -0.68 32.90
CA LYS A 244 -9.28 -0.13 31.76
C LYS A 244 -8.70 -1.33 31.00
N TYR A 245 -9.23 -1.68 29.82
CA TYR A 245 -8.62 -2.68 28.95
C TYR A 245 -7.88 -1.97 27.82
N TRP A 246 -6.53 -1.99 27.87
CA TRP A 246 -5.68 -1.55 26.76
C TRP A 246 -5.34 -2.79 25.94
N LEU A 247 -5.75 -2.80 24.67
CA LEU A 247 -5.43 -3.90 23.77
C LEU A 247 -4.16 -3.52 23.01
N SER A 248 -3.05 -4.21 23.24
CA SER A 248 -1.78 -3.91 22.58
C SER A 248 -1.84 -4.26 21.08
N CYS A 249 -1.35 -3.38 20.20
CA CYS A 249 -1.33 -3.64 18.75
C CYS A 249 -0.08 -3.01 18.15
N ALA A 250 0.80 -3.81 17.53
CA ALA A 250 1.98 -3.30 16.86
C ALA A 250 2.29 -4.10 15.61
N HIS A 251 2.69 -3.39 14.56
CA HIS A 251 3.07 -3.95 13.27
C HIS A 251 4.51 -4.48 13.27
N VAL A 252 5.38 -3.90 14.12
CA VAL A 252 6.82 -4.17 14.14
C VAL A 252 7.31 -4.33 15.57
N ILE A 253 8.08 -5.39 15.82
CA ILE A 253 8.95 -5.53 16.99
C ILE A 253 10.40 -5.50 16.48
N PRO A 254 11.13 -4.40 16.68
CA PRO A 254 12.37 -4.12 15.98
C PRO A 254 13.54 -5.00 16.45
N GLU A 255 13.49 -5.46 17.70
CA GLU A 255 14.48 -6.36 18.28
C GLU A 255 13.74 -7.41 19.10
N TYR A 256 13.89 -8.67 18.75
CA TYR A 256 13.31 -9.83 19.42
C TYR A 256 14.41 -10.85 19.70
N TRP A 257 14.40 -11.35 20.93
CA TRP A 257 15.31 -12.38 21.41
C TRP A 257 14.56 -13.71 21.37
N ASP A 258 14.92 -14.57 20.41
CA ASP A 258 14.36 -15.92 20.31
C ASP A 258 14.94 -16.78 21.43
N ASN A 259 14.30 -16.74 22.60
CA ASN A 259 14.75 -17.49 23.76
C ASN A 259 14.61 -18.99 23.51
N GLU A 260 15.64 -19.75 23.90
CA GLU A 260 15.57 -21.20 23.92
C GLU A 260 14.42 -21.68 24.81
N GLY A 261 13.31 -22.01 24.19
CA GLY A 261 12.15 -22.59 24.84
C GLY A 261 11.05 -21.59 25.23
N SER A 262 10.71 -20.68 24.33
CA SER A 262 9.32 -20.23 24.12
C SER A 262 8.37 -21.36 23.66
N GLY A 263 8.67 -22.60 24.03
CA GLY A 263 7.81 -23.75 23.94
C GLY A 263 6.90 -23.83 25.15
N GLN A 264 5.64 -23.47 24.93
CA GLN A 264 4.44 -23.93 25.64
C GLN A 264 3.87 -23.09 26.78
N ASN A 265 4.21 -21.81 26.95
CA ASN A 265 3.32 -20.93 27.73
C ASN A 265 3.13 -19.50 27.19
N THR A 266 3.80 -19.11 26.10
CA THR A 266 3.09 -18.55 24.95
C THR A 266 2.76 -19.76 24.07
N THR A 267 1.52 -19.97 23.67
CA THR A 267 1.12 -21.21 22.96
C THR A 267 1.72 -21.36 21.56
N HIS A 268 2.62 -20.45 21.18
CA HIS A 268 3.07 -20.23 19.84
C HIS A 268 4.49 -19.65 19.80
N GLY A 269 5.44 -20.44 19.30
CA GLY A 269 6.79 -19.96 18.96
C GLY A 269 6.77 -19.10 17.68
N VAL A 270 7.91 -18.47 17.35
CA VAL A 270 8.08 -17.69 16.10
C VAL A 270 7.69 -18.52 14.87
N ASP A 271 8.13 -19.78 14.81
CA ASP A 271 7.78 -20.71 13.73
C ASP A 271 6.26 -20.92 13.63
N GLN A 272 5.57 -21.04 14.77
CA GLN A 272 4.13 -21.23 14.81
C GLN A 272 3.36 -19.96 14.42
N MET A 273 3.86 -18.77 14.79
CA MET A 273 3.32 -17.49 14.31
C MET A 273 3.42 -17.38 12.79
N GLN A 274 4.53 -17.83 12.21
CA GLN A 274 4.75 -17.85 10.76
C GLN A 274 3.82 -18.84 10.07
N ASP A 275 3.72 -20.07 10.59
CA ASP A 275 2.84 -21.12 10.04
C ASP A 275 1.36 -20.72 10.07
N MET A 276 0.96 -19.95 11.09
CA MET A 276 -0.40 -19.39 11.21
C MET A 276 -0.61 -18.13 10.38
N GLY A 277 0.43 -17.58 9.74
CA GLY A 277 0.36 -16.38 8.91
C GLY A 277 0.13 -15.08 9.69
N ILE A 278 0.51 -15.04 10.97
CA ILE A 278 0.42 -13.84 11.82
C ILE A 278 1.60 -12.91 11.59
N ILE A 279 2.80 -13.48 11.42
CA ILE A 279 4.01 -12.74 11.10
C ILE A 279 4.61 -13.17 9.76
N GLU A 280 5.32 -12.23 9.13
CA GLU A 280 6.20 -12.53 8.01
C GLU A 280 7.44 -13.29 8.49
N ARG A 281 8.27 -13.76 7.54
CA ARG A 281 9.57 -14.33 7.88
C ARG A 281 10.40 -13.33 8.67
N THR A 282 10.99 -13.79 9.76
CA THR A 282 11.82 -12.93 10.62
C THR A 282 12.99 -12.36 9.85
N GLN A 283 13.32 -11.10 10.12
CA GLN A 283 14.44 -10.42 9.48
C GLN A 283 15.61 -10.38 10.45
N PRO A 284 16.85 -10.71 10.01
CA PRO A 284 18.01 -10.55 10.87
C PRO A 284 18.26 -9.06 11.11
N LEU A 285 18.44 -8.66 12.37
CA LEU A 285 18.77 -7.26 12.69
C LEU A 285 20.23 -6.91 12.34
N GLY A 286 21.12 -7.91 12.27
CA GLY A 286 22.56 -7.72 12.03
C GLY A 286 23.42 -7.64 13.29
N ALA A 287 22.85 -7.98 14.45
CA ALA A 287 23.54 -8.03 15.74
C ALA A 287 23.31 -9.38 16.43
N VAL A 288 24.26 -9.75 17.31
CA VAL A 288 24.18 -10.95 18.15
C VAL A 288 23.97 -10.52 19.60
N GLY A 289 22.94 -11.08 20.22
CA GLY A 289 22.64 -10.96 21.63
C GLY A 289 23.35 -12.06 22.42
N TYR A 290 23.94 -11.69 23.55
CA TYR A 290 24.52 -12.61 24.51
C TYR A 290 23.85 -12.40 25.87
N ARG A 291 23.60 -13.48 26.58
CA ARG A 291 23.23 -13.48 28.01
C ARG A 291 24.20 -14.37 28.76
N GLY A 292 24.47 -14.07 30.01
CA GLY A 292 25.46 -14.83 30.78
C GLY A 292 25.63 -14.36 32.21
N LEU A 293 26.48 -15.07 32.94
CA LEU A 293 27.00 -14.60 34.22
C LEU A 293 28.24 -13.74 33.97
N TYR A 294 28.31 -12.58 34.61
CA TYR A 294 29.37 -11.61 34.43
C TYR A 294 29.99 -11.25 35.77
N VAL A 295 31.30 -11.02 35.76
CA VAL A 295 32.09 -10.61 36.93
C VAL A 295 32.92 -9.38 36.59
N THR A 296 33.20 -8.51 37.57
CA THR A 296 34.05 -7.36 37.33
C THR A 296 35.48 -7.77 36.93
N LYS A 297 36.05 -7.05 35.97
CA LYS A 297 37.38 -7.30 35.39
C LYS A 297 38.47 -7.31 36.44
N PHE A 298 38.46 -6.40 37.42
CA PHE A 298 39.44 -6.44 38.49
C PHE A 298 39.35 -7.74 39.32
N THR A 299 38.16 -8.28 39.56
CA THR A 299 37.99 -9.57 40.25
C THR A 299 38.54 -10.72 39.40
N ALA A 300 38.29 -10.70 38.09
CA ALA A 300 38.85 -11.70 37.17
C ALA A 300 40.39 -11.60 37.05
N VAL A 301 40.96 -10.41 37.20
CA VAL A 301 42.42 -10.21 37.21
C VAL A 301 43.03 -10.69 38.53
N GLU A 302 42.38 -10.42 39.66
CA GLU A 302 42.81 -10.90 40.97
C GLU A 302 42.69 -12.42 41.09
N GLU A 303 41.59 -12.97 40.57
CA GLU A 303 41.28 -14.40 40.64
C GLU A 303 40.88 -14.98 39.29
N PRO A 304 41.83 -15.25 38.38
CA PRO A 304 41.54 -15.74 37.03
C PRO A 304 40.75 -17.05 36.98
N SER A 305 40.80 -17.86 38.04
CA SER A 305 40.09 -19.15 38.10
C SER A 305 38.58 -19.00 37.92
N ILE A 306 37.98 -17.88 38.35
CA ILE A 306 36.53 -17.69 38.35
C ILE A 306 35.97 -17.29 36.97
N THR A 307 36.82 -17.06 35.97
CA THR A 307 36.42 -16.74 34.59
C THR A 307 35.82 -17.94 33.83
N SER A 308 35.89 -19.13 34.44
CA SER A 308 35.24 -20.35 33.99
C SER A 308 34.45 -20.98 35.14
N TYR A 309 33.34 -21.63 34.82
CA TYR A 309 32.51 -22.35 35.80
C TYR A 309 33.34 -23.33 36.65
N LEU A 310 34.41 -23.92 36.11
CA LEU A 310 35.31 -24.82 36.83
C LEU A 310 35.89 -24.20 38.10
N GLY A 311 36.22 -22.90 38.10
CA GLY A 311 36.71 -22.21 39.29
C GLY A 311 35.61 -21.69 40.21
N LEU A 312 34.34 -21.86 39.83
CA LEU A 312 33.18 -21.64 40.68
C LEU A 312 32.68 -22.95 41.33
N THR A 313 32.98 -24.10 40.72
CA THR A 313 32.51 -25.41 41.21
C THR A 313 33.34 -25.95 42.37
N GLY A 314 32.70 -26.76 43.21
CA GLY A 314 33.36 -27.59 44.22
C GLY A 314 33.41 -27.01 45.63
N GLU A 315 33.68 -27.85 46.61
CA GLU A 315 33.68 -27.43 48.02
C GLU A 315 34.89 -26.57 48.39
N GLN A 316 36.02 -26.76 47.72
CA GLN A 316 37.27 -26.02 47.99
C GLN A 316 37.19 -24.54 47.60
N THR A 317 36.29 -24.18 46.69
CA THR A 317 36.06 -22.79 46.23
C THR A 317 35.01 -22.07 47.08
N ARG A 318 34.26 -22.78 47.93
CA ARG A 318 33.17 -22.23 48.76
C ARG A 318 33.62 -21.09 49.65
N GLU A 319 34.70 -21.28 50.40
CA GLU A 319 35.25 -20.24 51.29
C GLU A 319 35.67 -19.00 50.52
N LYS A 320 36.29 -19.22 49.36
CA LYS A 320 36.72 -18.15 48.45
C LYS A 320 35.54 -17.35 47.89
N LEU A 321 34.49 -18.02 47.39
CA LEU A 321 33.31 -17.33 46.86
C LEU A 321 32.54 -16.58 47.95
N ALA A 322 32.45 -17.16 49.15
CA ALA A 322 31.80 -16.52 50.30
C ALA A 322 32.55 -15.26 50.78
N ASP A 323 33.89 -15.24 50.69
CA ASP A 323 34.70 -14.07 51.05
C ASP A 323 34.68 -12.98 49.97
N LEU A 324 34.80 -13.37 48.69
CA LEU A 324 34.80 -12.44 47.57
C LEU A 324 33.43 -11.75 47.40
N PHE A 325 32.34 -12.53 47.33
CA PHE A 325 31.03 -12.02 46.95
C PHE A 325 30.13 -11.76 48.16
N LYS A 326 30.26 -10.55 48.69
CA LYS A 326 29.50 -10.01 49.83
C LYS A 326 28.12 -9.50 49.40
N TYR A 327 27.21 -9.32 50.37
CA TYR A 327 25.83 -8.89 50.08
C TYR A 327 25.73 -7.37 49.98
N PRO A 328 25.10 -6.83 48.92
CA PRO A 328 24.87 -5.40 48.82
C PRO A 328 23.87 -4.94 49.88
N THR A 329 24.10 -3.73 50.39
CA THR A 329 23.33 -3.16 51.51
C THR A 329 22.62 -1.89 51.03
N THR A 330 21.32 -1.81 51.26
CA THR A 330 20.54 -0.59 50.99
C THR A 330 21.03 0.56 51.87
N TRP A 331 20.81 1.81 51.46
CA TRP A 331 21.20 2.96 52.27
C TRP A 331 20.56 2.92 53.66
N LYS A 332 19.28 2.54 53.74
CA LYS A 332 18.58 2.36 55.02
C LYS A 332 19.28 1.31 55.90
N ASP A 333 19.55 0.12 55.36
CA ASP A 333 20.18 -0.97 56.11
C ASP A 333 21.61 -0.63 56.53
N TYR A 334 22.34 0.15 55.73
CA TYR A 334 23.66 0.64 56.11
C TYR A 334 23.57 1.54 57.34
N CYS A 335 22.64 2.49 57.34
CA CYS A 335 22.43 3.37 58.48
C CYS A 335 21.92 2.61 59.71
N GLU A 336 21.10 1.58 59.55
CA GLU A 336 20.55 0.84 60.69
C GLU A 336 21.54 -0.17 61.29
N PHE A 337 22.29 -0.88 60.45
CA PHE A 337 23.07 -2.05 60.90
C PHE A 337 24.59 -1.89 60.83
N VAL A 338 25.11 -0.90 60.08
CA VAL A 338 26.57 -0.76 59.84
C VAL A 338 27.11 0.55 60.42
N SER A 339 26.38 1.65 60.25
CA SER A 339 26.80 2.96 60.71
C SER A 339 26.69 3.08 62.24
N ASN A 340 27.77 3.51 62.89
CA ASN A 340 27.81 3.69 64.35
C ASN A 340 26.88 4.80 64.86
N ASN A 341 26.46 5.72 63.99
CA ASN A 341 25.66 6.91 64.34
C ASN A 341 24.36 7.01 63.51
N SER A 342 23.95 5.92 62.87
CA SER A 342 22.79 5.91 61.97
C SER A 342 22.84 6.96 60.84
N CYS A 343 24.04 7.17 60.28
CA CYS A 343 24.32 8.16 59.24
C CYS A 343 24.00 9.61 59.63
N THR A 344 23.89 9.92 60.92
CA THR A 344 23.61 11.29 61.39
C THR A 344 24.80 12.23 61.18
N GLU A 345 26.03 11.72 61.20
CA GLU A 345 27.23 12.44 60.76
C GLU A 345 27.80 11.78 59.50
N PRO A 346 28.32 12.58 58.55
CA PRO A 346 28.89 12.07 57.30
C PRO A 346 30.08 11.14 57.56
N ASP A 347 30.05 9.96 56.95
CA ASP A 347 31.17 9.02 56.92
C ASP A 347 31.71 8.83 55.49
N HIS A 348 32.65 7.89 55.30
CA HIS A 348 33.25 7.66 53.98
C HIS A 348 32.26 7.06 52.96
N THR A 349 31.15 6.47 53.42
CA THR A 349 30.15 5.74 52.63
C THR A 349 28.86 6.55 52.45
N ALA A 350 28.32 7.16 53.51
CA ALA A 350 27.07 7.92 53.53
C ALA A 350 27.30 9.34 54.08
N GLN A 351 26.86 10.36 53.35
CA GLN A 351 27.00 11.77 53.76
C GLN A 351 25.89 12.25 54.70
N ARG A 352 24.73 11.58 54.68
CA ARG A 352 23.54 11.93 55.46
C ARG A 352 22.62 10.71 55.60
N PRO A 353 21.52 10.76 56.38
CA PRO A 353 20.50 9.72 56.32
C PRO A 353 19.56 9.92 55.11
N PRO A 354 18.88 8.86 54.65
CA PRO A 354 17.86 8.96 53.60
C PRO A 354 16.66 9.80 54.08
N ARG A 355 16.06 10.58 53.18
CA ARG A 355 14.91 11.48 53.50
C ARG A 355 13.57 10.76 53.48
N ASP A 356 13.43 9.77 52.60
CA ASP A 356 12.21 9.00 52.40
C ASP A 356 12.54 7.52 52.19
N GLN A 357 11.50 6.70 52.10
CA GLN A 357 11.63 5.26 51.91
C GLN A 357 12.24 4.92 50.55
N GLY A 358 11.89 5.65 49.49
CA GLY A 358 12.39 5.40 48.14
C GLY A 358 13.90 5.62 48.04
N GLU A 359 14.42 6.67 48.67
CA GLU A 359 15.86 6.94 48.79
C GLU A 359 16.56 5.91 49.69
N GLY A 360 15.89 5.45 50.74
CA GLY A 360 16.42 4.43 51.66
C GLY A 360 16.62 3.05 51.01
N GLU A 361 15.82 2.69 50.02
CA GLU A 361 15.89 1.40 49.30
C GLU A 361 16.96 1.35 48.20
N ARG A 362 17.67 2.46 47.97
CA ARG A 362 18.73 2.56 46.95
C ARG A 362 20.04 1.91 47.40
N TYR A 363 20.79 1.39 46.44
CA TYR A 363 22.10 0.76 46.67
C TYR A 363 23.28 1.70 46.36
N HIS A 364 23.06 2.74 45.56
CA HIS A 364 24.04 3.77 45.26
C HIS A 364 23.34 5.09 44.94
N VAL A 365 23.86 6.19 45.49
CA VAL A 365 23.41 7.55 45.19
C VAL A 365 24.63 8.45 45.05
N LYS A 366 24.91 8.91 43.82
CA LYS A 366 26.10 9.71 43.48
C LYS A 366 26.28 10.87 44.46
N GLY A 367 27.44 10.93 45.11
CA GLY A 367 27.81 11.98 46.08
C GLY A 367 27.14 11.89 47.45
N LEU A 368 26.13 11.04 47.65
CA LEU A 368 25.41 10.90 48.93
C LEU A 368 25.65 9.55 49.59
N TYR A 369 25.52 8.46 48.85
CA TYR A 369 25.73 7.09 49.32
C TYR A 369 26.55 6.30 48.30
N LYS A 370 27.78 5.92 48.65
CA LYS A 370 28.68 5.19 47.75
C LYS A 370 28.26 3.73 47.51
N GLY A 371 27.41 3.18 48.36
CA GLY A 371 27.10 1.74 48.40
C GLY A 371 28.02 0.97 49.34
N TYR A 372 27.57 -0.19 49.81
CA TYR A 372 28.32 -1.02 50.76
C TYR A 372 27.98 -2.51 50.57
N PHE A 373 28.99 -3.37 50.60
CA PHE A 373 28.84 -4.82 50.51
C PHE A 373 29.25 -5.47 51.84
N ARG A 374 28.27 -5.94 52.61
CA ARG A 374 28.46 -6.49 53.96
C ARG A 374 28.57 -8.01 53.95
N THR A 375 29.33 -8.55 54.89
CA THR A 375 29.36 -9.98 55.20
C THR A 375 28.16 -10.33 56.09
N LEU A 376 27.40 -11.35 55.70
CA LEU A 376 26.30 -11.90 56.50
C LEU A 376 26.74 -13.20 57.18
N THR A 377 25.88 -13.72 58.07
CA THR A 377 26.09 -15.05 58.71
C THR A 377 26.19 -16.19 57.68
N SER A 378 25.58 -16.02 56.50
CA SER A 378 25.71 -16.93 55.37
C SER A 378 27.09 -16.90 54.70
N ASN A 379 27.86 -15.81 54.79
CA ASN A 379 29.24 -15.76 54.28
C ASN A 379 30.25 -16.42 55.23
N ASN A 380 29.91 -16.62 56.51
CA ASN A 380 30.87 -17.08 57.51
C ASN A 380 31.07 -18.60 57.46
N CYS A 381 32.11 -19.03 56.75
CA CYS A 381 32.51 -20.42 56.61
C CYS A 381 33.10 -21.04 57.89
N THR A 382 33.52 -20.24 58.88
CA THR A 382 33.96 -20.78 60.17
C THR A 382 32.77 -21.30 60.98
N THR A 383 31.64 -20.59 60.96
CA THR A 383 30.41 -21.02 61.63
C THR A 383 29.62 -22.04 60.82
N ASN A 384 29.68 -21.95 59.48
CA ASN A 384 28.88 -22.72 58.54
C ASN A 384 29.76 -23.36 57.45
N PRO A 385 30.65 -24.31 57.77
CA PRO A 385 31.67 -24.82 56.85
C PRO A 385 31.09 -25.50 55.60
N THR A 386 29.90 -26.10 55.70
CA THR A 386 29.25 -26.81 54.59
C THR A 386 28.18 -25.99 53.88
N THR A 387 27.69 -24.90 54.48
CA THR A 387 26.56 -24.11 53.96
C THR A 387 26.90 -22.65 53.68
N CYS A 388 28.12 -22.20 53.95
CA CYS A 388 28.50 -20.83 53.61
C CYS A 388 28.45 -20.59 52.09
N THR A 389 28.13 -19.37 51.69
CA THR A 389 27.84 -19.03 50.29
C THR A 389 28.15 -17.58 49.99
N GLY A 390 28.55 -17.31 48.74
CA GLY A 390 28.67 -15.95 48.19
C GLY A 390 27.35 -15.47 47.60
N HIS A 391 27.27 -14.16 47.35
CA HIS A 391 26.10 -13.49 46.77
C HIS A 391 26.22 -13.33 45.25
N VAL A 392 25.11 -13.43 44.53
CA VAL A 392 25.03 -13.09 43.10
C VAL A 392 23.75 -12.33 42.81
N ALA A 393 23.88 -11.24 42.04
CA ALA A 393 22.74 -10.45 41.59
C ALA A 393 22.06 -11.12 40.40
N ASP A 394 20.82 -11.54 40.59
CA ASP A 394 20.02 -12.21 39.56
C ASP A 394 18.95 -11.28 39.00
N VAL A 395 18.42 -11.65 37.84
CA VAL A 395 17.29 -10.95 37.21
C VAL A 395 15.95 -11.45 37.76
N PRO A 396 14.94 -10.59 37.81
CA PRO A 396 13.57 -11.03 38.06
C PRO A 396 13.10 -11.94 36.92
N CYS A 397 12.16 -12.83 37.23
CA CYS A 397 11.50 -13.62 36.19
C CYS A 397 10.51 -12.74 35.41
N LEU A 398 10.68 -12.67 34.09
CA LEU A 398 9.87 -11.87 33.19
C LEU A 398 9.17 -12.78 32.17
N SER A 399 7.98 -12.38 31.71
CA SER A 399 7.17 -13.21 30.80
C SER A 399 7.85 -13.39 29.45
N THR A 400 8.62 -12.38 29.01
CA THR A 400 9.38 -12.39 27.76
C THR A 400 10.75 -13.04 27.85
N LEU A 401 11.39 -13.11 29.03
CA LEU A 401 12.77 -13.59 29.20
C LEU A 401 12.91 -14.93 29.93
N GLY A 402 11.82 -15.48 30.48
CA GLY A 402 11.82 -16.74 31.23
C GLY A 402 12.68 -16.71 32.51
N PRO A 403 12.88 -17.86 33.18
CA PRO A 403 13.78 -17.95 34.33
C PRO A 403 15.25 -17.72 33.95
N SER A 404 16.02 -17.21 34.91
CA SER A 404 17.47 -17.20 34.85
C SER A 404 18.04 -18.63 34.89
N LEU A 405 19.11 -18.90 34.15
CA LEU A 405 19.86 -20.16 34.23
C LEU A 405 20.69 -20.32 35.52
N LEU A 406 20.67 -19.30 36.39
CA LEU A 406 21.48 -19.29 37.60
C LEU A 406 21.10 -20.39 38.60
N ALA A 407 19.80 -20.68 38.78
CA ALA A 407 19.35 -21.73 39.69
C ALA A 407 19.80 -23.15 39.23
N PRO A 408 19.61 -23.55 37.95
CA PRO A 408 20.17 -24.79 37.41
C PRO A 408 21.69 -24.87 37.53
N TRP A 409 22.41 -23.77 37.26
CA TRP A 409 23.87 -23.74 37.40
C TRP A 409 24.31 -23.96 38.85
N ILE A 410 23.69 -23.26 39.79
CA ILE A 410 23.98 -23.42 41.23
C ILE A 410 23.76 -24.86 41.67
N TYR A 411 22.64 -25.48 41.27
CA TYR A 411 22.28 -26.82 41.69
C TYR A 411 23.11 -27.92 41.01
N HIS A 412 23.11 -27.99 39.68
CA HIS A 412 23.71 -29.11 38.93
C HIS A 412 25.23 -29.02 38.80
N LEU A 413 25.79 -27.81 38.81
CA LEU A 413 27.25 -27.60 38.77
C LEU A 413 27.86 -27.46 40.17
N ASN A 414 27.06 -27.58 41.23
CA ASN A 414 27.49 -27.46 42.62
C ASN A 414 28.29 -26.18 42.88
N ILE A 415 27.71 -25.03 42.51
CA ILE A 415 28.31 -23.71 42.69
C ILE A 415 27.80 -23.11 44.02
N PRO A 416 28.67 -22.79 44.99
CA PRO A 416 28.27 -22.31 46.32
C PRO A 416 27.97 -20.81 46.32
N LEU A 417 26.97 -20.42 45.53
CA LEU A 417 26.42 -19.08 45.45
C LEU A 417 24.93 -19.08 45.75
N THR A 418 24.41 -17.98 46.27
CA THR A 418 22.99 -17.74 46.44
C THR A 418 22.58 -16.49 45.71
N SER A 419 21.49 -16.62 44.96
CA SER A 419 20.94 -15.52 44.17
C SER A 419 19.94 -14.68 44.96
N GLN A 420 19.88 -13.41 44.61
CA GLN A 420 18.79 -12.51 44.97
C GLN A 420 18.40 -11.72 43.71
N GLN A 421 17.11 -11.53 43.50
CA GLN A 421 16.61 -10.81 42.32
C GLN A 421 16.67 -9.30 42.55
N TYR A 422 17.15 -8.58 41.53
CA TYR A 422 17.23 -7.12 41.51
C TYR A 422 16.63 -6.58 40.21
N THR A 423 15.88 -5.49 40.28
CA THR A 423 15.38 -4.82 39.08
C THR A 423 16.53 -4.26 38.25
N TYR A 424 16.32 -4.04 36.95
CA TYR A 424 17.37 -3.50 36.08
C TYR A 424 18.02 -2.21 36.63
N PRO A 425 17.26 -1.18 37.08
CA PRO A 425 17.85 0.00 37.72
C PRO A 425 18.65 -0.31 38.99
N GLN A 426 18.17 -1.23 39.83
CA GLN A 426 18.91 -1.63 41.04
C GLN A 426 20.25 -2.29 40.69
N ARG A 427 20.30 -3.13 39.65
CA ARG A 427 21.57 -3.74 39.20
C ARG A 427 22.56 -2.70 38.69
N LEU A 428 22.10 -1.63 38.04
CA LEU A 428 22.96 -0.51 37.66
C LEU A 428 23.53 0.20 38.89
N GLU A 429 22.70 0.43 39.91
CA GLU A 429 23.16 1.00 41.19
C GLU A 429 24.17 0.07 41.90
N LEU A 430 23.97 -1.25 41.84
CA LEU A 430 24.93 -2.22 42.36
C LEU A 430 26.26 -2.18 41.61
N TRP A 431 26.24 -2.03 40.29
CA TRP A 431 27.44 -1.88 39.48
C TRP A 431 28.18 -0.56 39.79
N ASP A 432 27.43 0.54 39.95
CA ASP A 432 27.99 1.82 40.40
C ASP A 432 28.57 1.74 41.82
N ALA A 433 27.91 1.05 42.74
CA ALA A 433 28.43 0.78 44.08
C ALA A 433 29.72 -0.05 44.03
N ALA A 434 29.76 -1.09 43.20
CA ALA A 434 30.94 -1.93 43.01
C ALA A 434 32.11 -1.12 42.45
N ASN A 435 31.85 -0.20 41.51
CA ASN A 435 32.86 0.72 40.99
C ASN A 435 33.38 1.70 42.05
N ALA A 436 32.47 2.32 42.82
CA ALA A 436 32.83 3.29 43.85
C ALA A 436 33.58 2.69 45.04
N THR A 437 33.28 1.44 45.39
CA THR A 437 33.88 0.75 46.54
C THR A 437 34.98 -0.24 46.18
N LYS A 438 35.16 -0.54 44.88
CA LYS A 438 36.00 -1.64 44.37
C LYS A 438 35.64 -3.00 44.97
N SER A 439 34.34 -3.23 45.23
CA SER A 439 33.82 -4.50 45.75
C SER A 439 33.53 -5.48 44.63
N HIS A 440 33.90 -6.76 44.80
CA HIS A 440 33.65 -7.81 43.82
C HIS A 440 32.15 -7.95 43.54
N PHE A 441 31.79 -7.92 42.27
CA PHE A 441 30.40 -7.93 41.84
C PHE A 441 30.19 -9.00 40.76
N LEU A 442 29.13 -9.78 40.96
CA LEU A 442 28.72 -10.89 40.12
C LEU A 442 27.23 -10.72 39.79
N THR A 443 26.90 -10.67 38.50
CA THR A 443 25.53 -10.47 38.04
C THR A 443 25.24 -11.28 36.79
N ILE A 444 23.99 -11.71 36.62
CA ILE A 444 23.51 -12.08 35.29
C ILE A 444 23.38 -10.80 34.47
N ASP A 445 23.77 -10.80 33.21
CA ASP A 445 23.52 -9.66 32.33
C ASP A 445 23.39 -10.07 30.86
N SER A 446 23.03 -9.10 30.02
CA SER A 446 22.90 -9.26 28.58
C SER A 446 23.73 -8.22 27.83
N ALA A 447 24.15 -8.55 26.61
CA ALA A 447 24.81 -7.63 25.68
C ALA A 447 24.17 -7.74 24.29
N PRO A 448 23.96 -6.65 23.53
CA PRO A 448 24.36 -5.27 23.83
C PRO A 448 23.51 -4.63 24.94
N ASP A 449 24.17 -3.91 25.84
CA ASP A 449 23.51 -3.14 26.90
C ASP A 449 24.24 -1.80 27.12
N GLY A 450 23.48 -0.76 27.44
CA GLY A 450 24.02 0.59 27.60
C GLY A 450 24.96 0.72 28.80
N ALA A 451 24.68 0.02 29.91
CA ALA A 451 25.54 0.05 31.06
C ALA A 451 26.88 -0.65 30.79
N SER A 452 26.88 -1.70 29.98
CA SER A 452 28.12 -2.32 29.50
C SER A 452 29.02 -1.35 28.74
N ALA A 453 28.45 -0.44 27.95
CA ALA A 453 29.22 0.60 27.26
C ALA A 453 29.85 1.63 28.22
N LYS A 454 29.24 1.90 29.39
CA LYS A 454 29.75 2.83 30.42
C LYS A 454 31.09 2.39 30.97
N TYR A 455 31.21 1.11 31.28
CA TYR A 455 32.39 0.55 31.93
C TYR A 455 33.34 -0.14 30.96
N ALA A 456 33.04 -0.12 29.66
CA ALA A 456 33.93 -0.63 28.63
C ALA A 456 35.34 -0.02 28.79
N SER A 457 36.37 -0.85 28.73
CA SER A 457 37.77 -0.44 28.94
C SER A 457 38.11 0.14 30.34
N THR A 458 37.23 0.00 31.35
CA THR A 458 37.52 0.37 32.74
C THR A 458 37.86 -0.86 33.60
N GLU A 459 38.34 -0.67 34.83
CA GLU A 459 38.62 -1.78 35.76
C GLU A 459 37.35 -2.53 36.20
N THR A 460 36.19 -1.88 36.15
CA THR A 460 34.90 -2.45 36.55
C THR A 460 34.08 -2.94 35.36
N GLU A 461 34.68 -3.01 34.18
CA GLU A 461 34.15 -3.72 33.02
C GLU A 461 33.69 -5.12 33.43
N LEU A 462 32.51 -5.54 32.98
CA LEU A 462 31.99 -6.86 33.27
C LEU A 462 32.51 -7.86 32.23
N LEU A 463 33.18 -8.91 32.70
CA LEU A 463 33.67 -10.02 31.90
C LEU A 463 32.75 -11.21 32.05
N ARG A 464 32.36 -11.80 30.92
CA ARG A 464 31.51 -12.98 30.88
C ARG A 464 32.27 -14.20 31.38
N ILE A 465 31.65 -14.96 32.27
CA ILE A 465 32.14 -16.26 32.74
C ILE A 465 31.70 -17.33 31.75
N THR A 466 32.62 -18.24 31.42
CA THR A 466 32.37 -19.34 30.50
C THR A 466 31.76 -20.55 31.22
N PHE A 467 30.60 -21.01 30.74
CA PHE A 467 29.92 -22.22 31.21
C PHE A 467 30.11 -23.37 30.20
N PRO A 468 29.70 -24.62 30.50
CA PRO A 468 29.81 -25.73 29.54
C PRO A 468 29.16 -25.35 28.20
N ASN A 469 29.82 -25.66 27.09
CA ASN A 469 29.34 -25.21 25.79
C ASN A 469 27.89 -25.66 25.51
N PRO A 470 27.08 -24.79 24.91
CA PRO A 470 25.71 -25.13 24.55
C PRO A 470 25.68 -26.20 23.44
N THR A 471 25.00 -27.33 23.70
CA THR A 471 24.81 -28.44 22.73
C THR A 471 23.34 -28.65 22.42
N LEU A 472 23.02 -29.34 21.32
CA LEU A 472 21.63 -29.67 20.97
C LEU A 472 20.91 -30.44 22.10
N GLU A 473 21.62 -31.34 22.76
CA GLU A 473 21.12 -32.09 23.92
C GLU A 473 20.79 -31.18 25.11
N CYS A 474 21.62 -30.16 25.35
CA CYS A 474 21.33 -29.16 26.37
C CYS A 474 20.06 -28.36 26.03
N ARG A 475 19.90 -27.93 24.77
CA ARG A 475 18.70 -27.21 24.31
C ARG A 475 17.43 -28.03 24.53
N GLN A 476 17.44 -29.29 24.10
CA GLN A 476 16.30 -30.20 24.29
C GLN A 476 16.00 -30.45 25.77
N SER A 477 17.03 -30.47 26.61
CA SER A 477 16.87 -30.64 28.06
C SER A 477 16.31 -29.40 28.76
N ARG A 478 16.30 -28.24 28.07
CA ARG A 478 15.73 -26.97 28.55
C ARG A 478 14.31 -26.67 28.08
N GLU A 479 13.76 -27.38 27.09
CA GLU A 479 12.48 -27.05 26.44
C GLU A 479 11.29 -26.87 27.40
N ASN A 480 11.24 -27.60 28.52
CA ASN A 480 10.19 -27.45 29.55
C ASN A 480 10.56 -26.47 30.67
N TYR A 481 11.84 -26.18 30.85
CA TYR A 481 12.39 -25.38 31.97
C TYR A 481 12.23 -23.87 31.74
N THR A 482 12.16 -23.43 30.50
CA THR A 482 12.20 -22.01 30.11
C THR A 482 10.84 -21.32 30.13
N GLN A 483 9.78 -22.01 30.56
CA GLN A 483 8.44 -21.45 30.66
C GLN A 483 8.31 -20.53 31.87
N PHE A 484 7.63 -19.39 31.73
CA PHE A 484 7.42 -18.40 32.80
C PHE A 484 6.86 -18.99 34.11
N PHE A 485 5.99 -20.01 34.04
CA PHE A 485 5.40 -20.64 35.23
C PHE A 485 6.41 -21.46 36.07
N THR A 486 7.54 -21.88 35.49
CA THR A 486 8.59 -22.59 36.23
C THR A 486 9.19 -21.73 37.34
N CYS A 487 9.24 -20.40 37.16
CA CYS A 487 9.70 -19.45 38.17
C CYS A 487 8.87 -19.45 39.45
N HIS A 488 7.60 -19.88 39.35
CA HIS A 488 6.63 -19.88 40.44
C HIS A 488 6.18 -21.30 40.80
N SER A 489 6.88 -22.33 40.31
CA SER A 489 6.54 -23.71 40.63
C SER A 489 6.91 -24.03 42.08
N ASP A 490 5.97 -24.63 42.81
CA ASP A 490 6.20 -25.16 44.16
C ASP A 490 7.14 -26.37 44.16
N ASN A 491 7.37 -27.00 43.00
CA ASN A 491 8.26 -28.15 42.86
C ASN A 491 9.69 -27.70 42.48
N PRO A 492 10.70 -27.91 43.34
CA PRO A 492 12.07 -27.47 43.06
C PRO A 492 12.69 -28.11 41.81
N LEU A 493 12.25 -29.32 41.43
CA LEU A 493 12.75 -29.99 40.23
C LEU A 493 12.34 -29.26 38.94
N ASP A 494 11.23 -28.53 38.97
CA ASP A 494 10.80 -27.71 37.83
C ASP A 494 11.66 -26.43 37.72
N VAL A 495 12.25 -25.98 38.84
CA VAL A 495 13.14 -24.80 38.93
C VAL A 495 14.61 -25.15 38.65
N PHE A 496 15.01 -26.41 38.83
CA PHE A 496 16.39 -26.83 38.53
C PHE A 496 16.53 -27.50 37.16
N GLY A 497 15.44 -28.08 36.63
CA GLY A 497 15.46 -28.81 35.37
C GLY A 497 16.39 -30.03 35.41
N LYS A 498 16.74 -30.53 34.22
CA LYS A 498 17.64 -31.68 34.04
C LYS A 498 19.12 -31.26 34.09
N PRO A 499 20.03 -32.15 34.55
CA PRO A 499 21.46 -31.83 34.63
C PRO A 499 22.08 -31.54 33.25
N GLU A 500 21.62 -32.20 32.19
CA GLU A 500 22.08 -31.95 30.81
C GLU A 500 21.76 -30.52 30.35
N GLY A 501 20.80 -29.83 30.99
CA GLY A 501 20.42 -28.45 30.72
C GLY A 501 21.33 -27.38 31.37
N ALA A 502 22.29 -27.77 32.22
CA ALA A 502 23.18 -26.86 32.94
C ALA A 502 24.39 -26.37 32.10
N CYS A 503 24.19 -26.12 30.80
CA CYS A 503 25.19 -25.52 29.91
C CYS A 503 25.13 -23.98 29.88
N ASP A 504 25.90 -23.32 29.02
CA ASP A 504 25.87 -21.86 28.85
C ASP A 504 24.61 -21.39 28.09
N TYR A 505 24.35 -20.08 28.04
CA TYR A 505 23.37 -19.50 27.12
C TYR A 505 23.86 -19.61 25.67
N PHE A 506 22.92 -19.72 24.74
CA PHE A 506 23.22 -19.73 23.32
C PHE A 506 23.38 -18.29 22.81
N PRO A 507 24.29 -18.04 21.85
CA PRO A 507 24.33 -16.76 21.16
C PRO A 507 23.07 -16.62 20.29
N TYR A 508 22.37 -15.50 20.42
CA TYR A 508 21.13 -15.26 19.68
C TYR A 508 21.41 -14.29 18.53
N SER A 509 21.10 -14.68 17.30
CA SER A 509 20.94 -13.68 16.24
C SER A 509 19.71 -12.85 16.58
N LEU A 510 19.87 -11.54 16.79
CA LEU A 510 18.73 -10.67 17.06
C LEU A 510 17.85 -10.61 15.80
N GLN A 511 16.55 -10.81 16.00
CA GLN A 511 15.57 -10.85 14.92
C GLN A 511 14.60 -9.69 15.03
N MET A 512 14.00 -9.32 13.91
CA MET A 512 12.88 -8.40 13.85
C MET A 512 11.61 -9.17 13.46
N LEU A 513 10.53 -8.92 14.18
CA LEU A 513 9.21 -9.51 13.91
C LEU A 513 8.32 -8.49 13.20
N LEU A 514 7.68 -8.91 12.12
CA LEU A 514 6.80 -8.08 11.30
C LEU A 514 5.43 -8.76 11.19
N ALA A 515 4.35 -8.08 11.55
CA ALA A 515 3.00 -8.59 11.33
C ALA A 515 2.71 -8.70 9.82
N THR A 516 2.02 -9.76 9.40
CA THR A 516 1.60 -9.94 7.98
C THR A 516 0.69 -8.82 7.50
N SER A 517 -0.09 -8.23 8.42
CA SER A 517 -0.93 -7.07 8.12
C SER A 517 -0.14 -5.90 7.57
N LEU A 518 1.10 -5.67 8.04
CA LEU A 518 1.96 -4.59 7.55
C LEU A 518 2.26 -4.71 6.05
N ARG A 519 2.50 -5.93 5.56
CA ARG A 519 2.72 -6.18 4.13
C ARG A 519 1.44 -5.92 3.34
N SER A 520 0.30 -6.42 3.84
CA SER A 520 -0.98 -6.28 3.17
C SER A 520 -1.48 -4.83 3.12
N SER A 521 -1.22 -4.04 4.16
CA SER A 521 -1.58 -2.62 4.23
C SER A 521 -0.59 -1.75 3.43
N SER A 522 0.69 -2.13 3.38
CA SER A 522 1.69 -1.41 2.59
C SER A 522 1.58 -1.68 1.09
N LYS A 523 1.27 -2.92 0.70
CA LYS A 523 1.21 -3.38 -0.69
C LYS A 523 -0.13 -4.08 -0.99
N PRO A 524 -1.26 -3.36 -0.93
CA PRO A 524 -2.56 -3.94 -1.21
C PRO A 524 -2.63 -4.37 -2.68
N SER A 525 -3.08 -5.60 -2.94
CA SER A 525 -3.19 -6.19 -4.28
C SER A 525 -4.10 -5.41 -5.23
N ASN A 526 -5.01 -4.62 -4.67
CA ASN A 526 -6.05 -3.90 -5.39
C ASN A 526 -5.64 -2.46 -5.74
N GLN A 527 -4.42 -2.04 -5.40
CA GLN A 527 -3.90 -0.71 -5.71
C GLN A 527 -2.63 -0.79 -6.56
N PRO A 528 -2.38 0.21 -7.42
CA PRO A 528 -1.17 0.23 -8.24
C PRO A 528 0.08 0.43 -7.37
N ALA A 529 1.21 -0.11 -7.83
CA ALA A 529 2.49 -0.02 -7.13
C ALA A 529 2.93 1.42 -6.79
N ALA A 530 2.45 2.41 -7.54
CA ALA A 530 2.73 3.84 -7.34
C ALA A 530 2.28 4.40 -5.98
N VAL A 531 1.22 3.83 -5.40
CA VAL A 531 0.66 4.27 -4.11
C VAL A 531 0.99 3.32 -2.96
N HIS A 532 1.72 2.24 -3.23
CA HIS A 532 2.18 1.33 -2.18
C HIS A 532 3.09 2.07 -1.20
N SER A 533 2.89 1.83 0.09
CA SER A 533 3.74 2.37 1.15
C SER A 533 5.14 1.77 1.09
N PRO A 534 6.21 2.57 1.26
CA PRO A 534 7.58 2.09 1.31
C PRO A 534 7.91 1.40 2.63
N ALA A 535 7.03 1.51 3.64
CA ALA A 535 7.35 1.15 5.01
C ALA A 535 7.82 -0.30 5.13
N PHE A 536 7.11 -1.23 4.50
CA PHE A 536 7.45 -2.65 4.55
C PHE A 536 8.85 -2.95 3.98
N ASP A 537 9.20 -2.36 2.83
CA ASP A 537 10.51 -2.59 2.22
C ASP A 537 11.63 -1.94 3.06
N ALA A 538 11.42 -0.72 3.53
CA ALA A 538 12.41 -0.02 4.36
C ALA A 538 12.65 -0.73 5.70
N ILE A 539 11.59 -1.19 6.37
CA ILE A 539 11.73 -1.95 7.62
C ILE A 539 12.42 -3.29 7.37
N ARG A 540 12.08 -4.00 6.28
CA ARG A 540 12.70 -5.27 5.92
C ARG A 540 14.20 -5.13 5.68
N ASP A 541 14.63 -4.03 5.06
CA ASP A 541 16.02 -3.80 4.65
C ASP A 541 16.85 -3.10 5.75
N TYR A 542 16.20 -2.59 6.81
CA TYR A 542 16.86 -2.00 7.97
C TYR A 542 17.77 -3.02 8.70
N ARG A 543 19.03 -2.64 8.92
CA ARG A 543 20.01 -3.40 9.69
C ARG A 543 20.71 -2.47 10.69
N MET A 544 21.05 -3.02 11.84
CA MET A 544 21.78 -2.34 12.91
C MET A 544 22.82 -3.30 13.49
N SER A 545 24.10 -3.02 13.24
CA SER A 545 25.19 -3.84 13.76
C SER A 545 25.40 -3.62 15.27
N HIS A 546 26.05 -4.59 15.92
CA HIS A 546 26.41 -4.47 17.34
C HIS A 546 27.31 -3.25 17.62
N LEU A 547 28.21 -2.90 16.68
CA LEU A 547 29.11 -1.75 16.81
C LEU A 547 28.32 -0.43 16.74
N GLN A 548 27.45 -0.28 15.75
CA GLN A 548 26.61 0.91 15.57
C GLN A 548 25.68 1.13 16.78
N MET A 549 25.06 0.07 17.28
CA MET A 549 24.27 0.16 18.51
C MET A 549 25.13 0.57 19.72
N GLY A 550 26.34 0.01 19.82
CA GLY A 550 27.32 0.40 20.84
C GLY A 550 27.68 1.88 20.79
N GLU A 551 27.79 2.48 19.61
CA GLU A 551 28.06 3.92 19.44
C GLU A 551 26.92 4.78 19.98
N ILE A 552 25.66 4.43 19.67
CA ILE A 552 24.47 5.15 20.18
C ILE A 552 24.45 5.11 21.71
N LEU A 553 24.56 3.90 22.27
CA LEU A 553 24.49 3.67 23.70
C LEU A 553 25.66 4.33 24.45
N LYS A 554 26.88 4.26 23.89
CA LYS A 554 28.04 4.94 24.44
C LYS A 554 27.89 6.46 24.42
N ALA A 555 27.43 7.03 23.30
CA ALA A 555 27.22 8.47 23.18
C ALA A 555 26.14 8.99 24.14
N TRP A 556 25.14 8.17 24.46
CA TRP A 556 24.17 8.48 25.49
C TRP A 556 24.80 8.49 26.87
N VAL A 557 25.53 7.42 27.21
CA VAL A 557 26.15 7.22 28.53
C VAL A 557 27.24 8.25 28.84
N ASP A 558 28.11 8.58 27.88
CA ASP A 558 29.23 9.51 28.05
C ASP A 558 28.76 10.93 28.43
N ARG A 559 27.47 11.26 28.27
CA ARG A 559 26.91 12.55 28.69
C ARG A 559 26.79 12.69 30.21
N ASP A 560 26.66 11.59 30.97
CA ASP A 560 26.60 11.57 32.45
C ASP A 560 25.57 12.56 33.06
N ILE A 561 24.49 12.85 32.34
CA ILE A 561 23.50 13.88 32.71
C ILE A 561 22.54 13.39 33.79
N ASP A 562 22.13 12.10 33.77
CA ASP A 562 21.78 11.35 34.98
C ASP A 562 21.72 9.83 34.72
N SER A 563 22.09 9.08 35.76
CA SER A 563 22.37 7.64 35.78
C SER A 563 21.14 6.75 35.94
N THR A 564 19.94 7.32 36.11
CA THR A 564 18.76 6.56 36.60
C THR A 564 17.49 6.63 35.75
N GLY A 565 17.56 7.09 34.49
CA GLY A 565 16.44 7.00 33.53
C GLY A 565 16.36 8.15 32.52
N PHE A 566 17.34 8.27 31.62
CA PHE A 566 17.53 9.46 30.76
C PHE A 566 17.14 9.26 29.31
N ASP A 567 16.92 10.40 28.64
CA ASP A 567 16.62 10.57 27.22
C ASP A 567 17.81 10.27 26.26
N PRO A 568 17.77 9.16 25.49
CA PRO A 568 18.73 8.86 24.42
C PRO A 568 18.45 9.59 23.09
N ARG A 569 17.46 10.50 23.01
CA ARG A 569 17.04 11.09 21.72
C ARG A 569 18.17 11.80 21.02
N LEU A 570 18.95 12.62 21.73
CA LEU A 570 20.10 13.31 21.13
C LEU A 570 21.16 12.34 20.62
N ALA A 571 21.45 11.25 21.35
CA ALA A 571 22.45 10.27 20.94
C ALA A 571 22.00 9.52 19.68
N THR A 572 20.74 9.07 19.68
CA THR A 572 20.11 8.38 18.55
C THR A 572 20.02 9.31 17.33
N CYS A 573 19.59 10.55 17.52
CA CYS A 573 19.48 11.56 16.46
C CYS A 573 20.86 11.95 15.89
N LYS A 574 21.88 12.09 16.74
CA LYS A 574 23.26 12.34 16.30
C LYS A 574 23.77 11.20 15.41
N PHE A 575 23.55 9.96 15.83
CA PHE A 575 23.92 8.78 15.05
C PHE A 575 23.17 8.71 13.71
N PHE A 576 21.86 8.97 13.74
CA PHE A 576 21.02 9.01 12.53
C PHE A 576 21.52 10.04 11.52
N TYR A 577 21.85 11.24 11.99
CA TYR A 577 22.42 12.29 11.15
C TYR A 577 23.79 11.91 10.59
N SER A 578 24.69 11.31 11.38
CA SER A 578 26.03 10.97 10.90
C SER A 578 26.08 9.82 9.89
N HIS A 579 25.08 8.93 9.90
CA HIS A 579 24.98 7.76 9.00
C HIS A 579 23.90 7.93 7.93
N LEU A 580 23.47 9.16 7.66
CA LEU A 580 22.37 9.43 6.74
C LEU A 580 22.63 8.91 5.32
N ASP A 581 23.86 9.03 4.81
CA ASP A 581 24.23 8.55 3.47
C ASP A 581 24.08 7.02 3.34
N GLU A 582 24.55 6.25 4.34
CA GLU A 582 24.41 4.78 4.39
C GLU A 582 22.94 4.34 4.47
N ILE A 583 22.14 5.06 5.26
CA ILE A 583 20.70 4.78 5.40
C ILE A 583 19.96 5.04 4.09
N ILE A 584 20.28 6.14 3.39
CA ILE A 584 19.68 6.46 2.10
C ILE A 584 20.04 5.40 1.05
N GLU A 585 21.27 4.89 1.08
CA GLU A 585 21.73 3.91 0.10
C GLU A 585 21.16 2.49 0.33
N HIS A 586 21.06 2.04 1.59
CA HIS A 586 20.72 0.64 1.90
C HIS A 586 19.31 0.41 2.43
N VAL A 587 18.67 1.43 3.03
CA VAL A 587 17.34 1.26 3.68
C VAL A 587 16.22 1.88 2.84
N ILE A 588 16.50 2.96 2.12
CA ILE A 588 15.49 3.68 1.33
C ILE A 588 15.30 2.97 -0.02
N PRO A 589 14.07 2.58 -0.40
CA PRO A 589 13.85 1.94 -1.70
C PRO A 589 14.17 2.88 -2.86
N PRO A 590 14.70 2.38 -3.99
CA PRO A 590 15.18 3.21 -5.11
C PRO A 590 14.07 4.02 -5.79
N SER A 591 12.80 3.60 -5.66
CA SER A 591 11.65 4.35 -6.17
C SER A 591 11.30 5.59 -5.32
N TYR A 592 12.05 5.90 -4.27
CA TYR A 592 11.83 7.05 -3.39
C TYR A 592 12.97 8.06 -3.48
N PRO A 593 12.66 9.36 -3.37
CA PRO A 593 11.34 9.94 -3.12
C PRO A 593 10.42 9.97 -4.36
N ARG A 594 9.12 9.74 -4.14
CA ARG A 594 8.08 9.86 -5.18
C ARG A 594 7.49 11.27 -5.18
N VAL A 595 7.23 11.81 -6.37
CA VAL A 595 6.52 13.08 -6.56
C VAL A 595 5.50 12.96 -7.68
N LEU A 596 4.35 13.64 -7.53
CA LEU A 596 3.42 13.78 -8.64
C LEU A 596 4.05 14.63 -9.73
N GLN A 597 4.02 14.12 -10.95
CA GLN A 597 4.23 14.93 -12.13
C GLN A 597 2.88 15.48 -12.58
N ASP A 598 2.77 16.80 -12.71
CA ASP A 598 1.64 17.46 -13.35
C ASP A 598 1.68 17.20 -14.87
N TYR A 599 1.38 15.98 -15.30
CA TYR A 599 1.09 15.73 -16.70
C TYR A 599 -0.41 15.89 -16.92
N VAL A 600 -0.82 17.00 -17.55
CA VAL A 600 -2.20 17.20 -18.00
C VAL A 600 -2.43 16.26 -19.18
N VAL A 601 -2.74 14.98 -18.92
CA VAL A 601 -3.01 13.99 -19.99
C VAL A 601 -4.10 14.52 -20.93
N TYR A 602 -5.06 15.28 -20.39
CA TYR A 602 -6.17 15.97 -21.09
C TYR A 602 -5.79 17.17 -21.99
N GLN A 603 -4.52 17.34 -22.34
CA GLN A 603 -4.07 18.32 -23.35
C GLN A 603 -3.21 17.71 -24.47
N GLY A 604 -3.20 16.37 -24.55
CA GLY A 604 -2.54 15.65 -25.62
C GLY A 604 -3.09 16.01 -27.01
N ALA A 605 -2.33 15.67 -28.05
CA ALA A 605 -2.76 15.88 -29.44
C ALA A 605 -4.08 15.16 -29.76
N LEU A 606 -4.32 14.02 -29.11
CA LEU A 606 -5.50 13.19 -29.30
C LEU A 606 -6.77 13.85 -28.75
N ASP A 607 -6.75 14.41 -27.55
CA ASP A 607 -7.94 15.06 -26.96
C ASP A 607 -8.29 16.36 -27.70
N LYS A 608 -7.27 17.11 -28.16
CA LYS A 608 -7.47 18.27 -29.03
C LYS A 608 -8.12 17.86 -30.36
N ALA A 609 -7.69 16.74 -30.94
CA ALA A 609 -8.33 16.19 -32.13
C ALA A 609 -9.79 15.76 -31.85
N ALA A 610 -10.04 15.11 -30.72
CA ALA A 610 -11.39 14.70 -30.30
C ALA A 610 -12.34 15.90 -30.15
N LEU A 611 -11.91 16.95 -29.43
CA LEU A 611 -12.69 18.17 -29.23
C LEU A 611 -13.01 18.89 -30.55
N THR A 612 -12.04 18.97 -31.46
CA THR A 612 -12.24 19.64 -32.77
C THR A 612 -13.21 18.87 -33.66
N ILE A 613 -13.09 17.55 -33.74
CA ILE A 613 -14.00 16.69 -34.52
C ILE A 613 -15.42 16.69 -33.91
N GLY A 614 -15.54 16.57 -32.58
CA GLY A 614 -16.83 16.63 -31.88
C GLY A 614 -17.53 17.98 -32.02
N GLY A 615 -16.77 19.08 -31.95
CA GLY A 615 -17.26 20.43 -32.22
C GLY A 615 -17.79 20.59 -33.66
N PHE A 616 -17.07 20.05 -34.64
CA PHE A 616 -17.49 20.06 -36.03
C PHE A 616 -18.76 19.22 -36.27
N ALA A 617 -18.85 18.03 -35.66
CA ALA A 617 -20.05 17.18 -35.73
C ALA A 617 -21.29 17.88 -35.16
N THR A 618 -21.13 18.55 -34.02
CA THR A 618 -22.21 19.31 -33.36
C THR A 618 -22.65 20.48 -34.24
N LEU A 619 -21.71 21.24 -34.81
CA LEU A 619 -22.00 22.36 -35.72
C LEU A 619 -22.78 21.87 -36.96
N MET A 620 -22.33 20.79 -37.60
CA MET A 620 -23.00 20.23 -38.79
C MET A 620 -24.41 19.73 -38.49
N THR A 621 -24.63 19.16 -37.30
CA THR A 621 -25.95 18.72 -36.84
C THR A 621 -26.90 19.90 -36.62
N ILE A 622 -26.42 20.98 -36.03
CA ILE A 622 -27.20 22.22 -35.84
C ILE A 622 -27.55 22.85 -37.20
N VAL A 623 -26.57 23.00 -38.10
CA VAL A 623 -26.80 23.55 -39.45
C VAL A 623 -27.84 22.73 -40.22
N THR A 624 -27.72 21.40 -40.18
CA THR A 624 -28.69 20.50 -40.81
C THR A 624 -30.08 20.64 -40.20
N SER A 625 -30.16 20.77 -38.87
CA SER A 625 -31.42 20.99 -38.16
C SER A 625 -32.11 22.30 -38.55
N ILE A 626 -31.36 23.39 -38.65
CA ILE A 626 -31.86 24.69 -39.12
C ILE A 626 -32.37 24.57 -40.55
N PHE A 627 -31.63 23.91 -41.43
CA PHE A 627 -32.03 23.75 -42.83
C PHE A 627 -33.30 22.91 -42.98
N VAL A 628 -33.42 21.81 -42.22
CA VAL A 628 -34.64 20.98 -42.15
C VAL A 628 -35.82 21.79 -41.64
N PHE A 629 -35.62 22.64 -40.63
CA PHE A 629 -36.66 23.53 -40.10
C PHE A 629 -37.12 24.56 -41.13
N MET A 630 -36.19 25.24 -41.79
CA MET A 630 -36.51 26.22 -42.84
C MET A 630 -37.27 25.59 -44.02
N ARG A 631 -36.99 24.33 -44.35
CA ARG A 631 -37.57 23.63 -45.51
C ARG A 631 -38.68 22.62 -45.15
N ARG A 632 -39.22 22.68 -43.93
CA ARG A 632 -40.24 21.74 -43.45
C ARG A 632 -41.50 21.67 -44.32
N GLU A 633 -41.82 22.75 -45.03
CA GLU A 633 -43.02 22.84 -45.88
C GLU A 633 -42.84 22.25 -47.27
N SER A 634 -41.61 21.96 -47.68
CA SER A 634 -41.29 21.38 -48.99
C SER A 634 -41.89 19.98 -49.13
N THR A 635 -42.28 19.63 -50.36
CA THR A 635 -42.96 18.36 -50.66
C THR A 635 -42.10 17.15 -50.28
N VAL A 636 -40.79 17.19 -50.54
CA VAL A 636 -39.85 16.11 -50.19
C VAL A 636 -39.80 15.89 -48.67
N MET A 637 -39.73 16.97 -47.87
CA MET A 637 -39.65 16.86 -46.41
C MET A 637 -40.96 16.37 -45.79
N LYS A 638 -42.12 16.78 -46.34
CA LYS A 638 -43.43 16.26 -45.94
C LYS A 638 -43.56 14.74 -46.18
N HIS A 639 -43.01 14.22 -47.28
CA HIS A 639 -43.00 12.77 -47.55
C HIS A 639 -42.06 12.01 -46.61
N ALA A 640 -40.93 12.62 -46.21
CA ALA A 640 -39.95 12.00 -45.31
C ALA A 640 -40.39 11.95 -43.83
N GLN A 641 -41.54 12.53 -43.50
CA GLN A 641 -42.11 12.68 -42.15
C GLN A 641 -41.21 13.50 -41.21
N VAL A 642 -41.37 14.82 -41.26
CA VAL A 642 -40.54 15.82 -40.57
C VAL A 642 -40.40 15.56 -39.06
N ASP A 643 -41.46 15.11 -38.40
CA ASP A 643 -41.47 14.85 -36.95
C ASP A 643 -40.43 13.78 -36.54
N PHE A 644 -40.30 12.69 -37.30
CA PHE A 644 -39.27 11.66 -37.06
C PHE A 644 -37.85 12.16 -37.36
N LEU A 645 -37.75 13.11 -38.29
CA LEU A 645 -36.48 13.70 -38.69
C LEU A 645 -35.90 14.58 -37.58
N PHE A 646 -36.75 15.33 -36.87
CA PHE A 646 -36.33 16.12 -35.71
C PHE A 646 -35.94 15.26 -34.51
N ILE A 647 -36.62 14.14 -34.24
CA ILE A 647 -36.22 13.23 -33.16
C ILE A 647 -34.84 12.63 -33.44
N LEU A 648 -34.57 12.22 -34.69
CA LEU A 648 -33.27 11.69 -35.08
C LEU A 648 -32.17 12.77 -34.96
N LEU A 649 -32.44 14.00 -35.41
CA LEU A 649 -31.50 15.13 -35.26
C LEU A 649 -31.22 15.48 -33.79
N LEU A 650 -32.24 15.36 -32.92
CA LEU A 650 -32.06 15.51 -31.48
C LEU A 650 -31.15 14.42 -30.92
N GLY A 651 -31.34 13.16 -31.33
CA GLY A 651 -30.45 12.06 -30.98
C GLY A 651 -29.00 12.32 -31.39
N LEU A 652 -28.77 12.68 -32.66
CA LEU A 652 -27.44 13.03 -33.18
C LEU A 652 -26.79 14.20 -32.43
N LEU A 653 -27.58 15.21 -32.04
CA LEU A 653 -27.08 16.34 -31.26
C LEU A 653 -26.62 15.89 -29.86
N LEU A 654 -27.36 15.00 -29.20
CA LEU A 654 -26.96 14.47 -27.90
C LEU A 654 -25.69 13.61 -28.01
N VAL A 655 -25.57 12.76 -29.03
CA VAL A 655 -24.36 11.94 -29.27
C VAL A 655 -23.14 12.83 -29.58
N SER A 656 -23.30 13.88 -30.39
CA SER A 656 -22.20 14.81 -30.69
C SER A 656 -21.79 15.63 -29.46
N CYS A 657 -22.74 16.01 -28.61
CA CYS A 657 -22.42 16.62 -27.31
C CYS A 657 -21.72 15.63 -26.37
N ALA A 658 -22.12 14.35 -26.33
CA ALA A 658 -21.47 13.32 -25.53
C ALA A 658 -20.00 13.12 -25.93
N SER A 659 -19.69 13.17 -27.23
CA SER A 659 -18.32 13.13 -27.73
C SER A 659 -17.46 14.25 -27.13
N ILE A 660 -17.95 15.49 -27.11
CA ILE A 660 -17.23 16.63 -26.52
C ILE A 660 -17.02 16.41 -25.02
N VAL A 661 -18.07 16.01 -24.29
CA VAL A 661 -18.00 15.80 -22.83
C VAL A 661 -17.00 14.70 -22.47
N ASN A 662 -16.90 13.63 -23.26
CA ASN A 662 -15.93 12.55 -23.06
C ASN A 662 -14.46 12.98 -23.25
N ALA A 663 -14.20 14.05 -24.02
CA ALA A 663 -12.86 14.58 -24.25
C ALA A 663 -12.46 15.70 -23.27
N LEU A 664 -13.38 16.13 -22.40
CA LEU A 664 -13.10 17.14 -21.37
C LEU A 664 -12.59 16.49 -20.09
N GLU A 665 -11.96 17.31 -19.23
CA GLU A 665 -11.52 16.84 -17.92
C GLU A 665 -12.69 16.24 -17.12
N PRO A 666 -12.52 15.03 -16.55
CA PRO A 666 -13.57 14.32 -15.83
C PRO A 666 -13.85 15.02 -14.50
N SER A 667 -15.12 15.35 -14.32
CA SER A 667 -15.71 15.94 -13.12
C SER A 667 -16.96 15.14 -12.75
N ASN A 668 -17.44 15.28 -11.53
CA ASN A 668 -18.68 14.61 -11.10
C ASN A 668 -19.85 14.90 -12.07
N GLY A 669 -19.93 16.12 -12.61
CA GLY A 669 -20.94 16.51 -13.58
C GLY A 669 -20.68 15.96 -14.99
N SER A 670 -19.44 16.02 -15.48
CA SER A 670 -19.12 15.54 -16.84
C SER A 670 -19.21 14.03 -16.96
N CYS A 671 -18.84 13.27 -15.92
CA CYS A 671 -19.00 11.81 -15.91
C CYS A 671 -20.47 11.40 -16.03
N VAL A 672 -21.37 11.99 -15.23
CA VAL A 672 -22.81 11.69 -15.35
C VAL A 672 -23.35 12.15 -16.70
N ALA A 673 -23.03 13.38 -17.13
CA ALA A 673 -23.53 13.91 -18.41
C ALA A 673 -23.09 13.07 -19.61
N SER A 674 -21.86 12.55 -19.62
CA SER A 674 -21.32 11.76 -20.72
C SER A 674 -22.17 10.51 -21.00
N VAL A 675 -22.52 9.75 -19.95
CA VAL A 675 -23.32 8.53 -20.07
C VAL A 675 -24.76 8.86 -20.45
N TRP A 676 -25.36 9.88 -19.82
CA TRP A 676 -26.75 10.28 -20.12
C TRP A 676 -26.94 10.75 -21.55
N LEU A 677 -26.05 11.63 -22.04
CA LEU A 677 -26.10 12.15 -23.39
C LEU A 677 -25.93 11.03 -24.43
N LEU A 678 -25.04 10.08 -24.16
CA LEU A 678 -24.75 8.98 -25.07
C LEU A 678 -25.92 7.98 -25.16
N GLU A 679 -26.42 7.48 -24.03
CA GLU A 679 -27.49 6.47 -23.99
C GLU A 679 -28.82 7.01 -24.51
N LEU A 680 -29.19 8.24 -24.13
CA LEU A 680 -30.38 8.89 -24.66
C LEU A 680 -30.23 9.25 -26.14
N GLY A 681 -29.04 9.71 -26.54
CA GLY A 681 -28.72 10.02 -27.93
C GLY A 681 -28.91 8.81 -28.85
N TYR A 682 -28.26 7.69 -28.54
CA TYR A 682 -28.40 6.45 -29.31
C TYR A 682 -29.83 5.89 -29.29
N THR A 683 -30.55 6.01 -28.18
CA THR A 683 -31.97 5.61 -28.11
C THR A 683 -32.83 6.45 -29.08
N LEU A 684 -32.65 7.77 -29.08
CA LEU A 684 -33.38 8.70 -29.96
C LEU A 684 -32.91 8.66 -31.42
N GLU A 685 -31.76 8.07 -31.69
CA GLU A 685 -31.27 7.81 -33.04
C GLU A 685 -31.81 6.48 -33.60
N LEU A 686 -31.60 5.37 -32.89
CA LEU A 686 -31.88 4.01 -33.38
C LEU A 686 -33.36 3.65 -33.32
N VAL A 687 -34.07 4.00 -32.25
CA VAL A 687 -35.48 3.58 -32.08
C VAL A 687 -36.39 4.21 -33.15
N PRO A 688 -36.29 5.51 -33.48
CA PRO A 688 -37.05 6.08 -34.60
C PRO A 688 -36.77 5.42 -35.94
N LEU A 689 -35.52 5.03 -36.21
CA LEU A 689 -35.15 4.28 -37.42
C LEU A 689 -35.84 2.91 -37.44
N ILE A 690 -35.77 2.14 -36.34
CA ILE A 690 -36.43 0.84 -36.19
C ILE A 690 -37.94 0.96 -36.42
N VAL A 691 -38.58 1.95 -35.78
CA VAL A 691 -40.02 2.20 -35.89
C VAL A 691 -40.40 2.56 -37.33
N LYS A 692 -39.61 3.39 -38.00
CA LYS A 692 -39.82 3.79 -39.39
C LYS A 692 -39.67 2.61 -40.36
N VAL A 693 -38.62 1.80 -40.23
CA VAL A 693 -38.43 0.58 -41.04
C VAL A 693 -39.55 -0.43 -40.80
N THR A 694 -39.99 -0.60 -39.56
CA THR A 694 -41.11 -1.47 -39.20
C THR A 694 -42.42 -1.01 -39.85
N ALA A 695 -42.68 0.30 -39.87
CA ALA A 695 -43.85 0.87 -40.55
C ALA A 695 -43.82 0.59 -42.06
N ILE A 696 -42.65 0.73 -42.70
CA ILE A 696 -42.45 0.41 -44.12
C ILE A 696 -42.69 -1.09 -44.37
N ASN A 697 -42.09 -1.99 -43.57
CA ASN A 697 -42.29 -3.43 -43.69
C ASN A 697 -43.76 -3.85 -43.54
N ARG A 698 -44.48 -3.24 -42.60
CA ARG A 698 -45.94 -3.46 -42.42
C ARG A 698 -46.74 -2.97 -43.64
N LEU A 699 -46.39 -1.80 -44.17
CA LEU A 699 -47.03 -1.26 -45.37
C LEU A 699 -46.80 -2.16 -46.59
N LEU A 700 -45.56 -2.62 -46.81
CA LEU A 700 -45.22 -3.52 -47.90
C LEU A 700 -45.91 -4.88 -47.77
N SER A 701 -46.00 -5.42 -46.55
CA SER A 701 -46.69 -6.68 -46.28
C SER A 701 -48.20 -6.57 -46.50
N ALA A 702 -48.80 -5.42 -46.14
CA ALA A 702 -50.20 -5.13 -46.41
C ALA A 702 -50.47 -4.95 -47.91
N ALA A 703 -49.56 -4.29 -48.63
CA ALA A 703 -49.64 -4.12 -50.08
C ALA A 703 -49.58 -5.46 -50.82
N LYS A 704 -48.69 -6.39 -50.42
CA LYS A 704 -48.63 -7.76 -50.96
C LYS A 704 -49.93 -8.53 -50.75
N LYS A 705 -50.66 -8.25 -49.66
CA LYS A 705 -51.95 -8.87 -49.33
C LYS A 705 -53.16 -8.08 -49.86
N MET A 706 -52.93 -7.01 -50.64
CA MET A 706 -53.96 -6.06 -51.10
C MET A 706 -54.91 -5.58 -50.01
N LYS A 707 -54.42 -5.46 -48.76
CA LYS A 707 -55.20 -5.04 -47.60
C LYS A 707 -54.92 -3.55 -47.32
N ARG A 708 -55.98 -2.74 -47.23
CA ARG A 708 -55.86 -1.35 -46.78
C ARG A 708 -55.52 -1.32 -45.28
N VAL A 709 -54.37 -0.75 -44.93
CA VAL A 709 -53.92 -0.59 -43.54
C VAL A 709 -53.67 0.90 -43.28
N GLN A 710 -54.22 1.42 -42.18
CA GLN A 710 -53.93 2.77 -41.69
C GLN A 710 -52.91 2.70 -40.55
N ILE A 711 -51.76 3.34 -40.74
CA ILE A 711 -50.72 3.43 -39.71
C ILE A 711 -50.93 4.74 -38.95
N LYS A 712 -51.37 4.66 -37.69
CA LYS A 712 -51.57 5.84 -36.83
C LYS A 712 -50.22 6.39 -36.35
N ARG A 713 -49.96 7.68 -36.59
CA ARG A 713 -48.75 8.39 -36.13
C ARG A 713 -48.56 8.33 -34.61
N ALA A 714 -49.65 8.49 -33.85
CA ALA A 714 -49.63 8.41 -32.39
C ALA A 714 -49.06 7.08 -31.86
N ASN A 715 -49.39 5.95 -32.51
CA ASN A 715 -48.90 4.64 -32.09
C ASN A 715 -47.39 4.47 -32.35
N LEU A 716 -46.85 5.11 -33.38
CA LEU A 716 -45.42 5.06 -33.69
C LEU A 716 -44.62 5.89 -32.67
N PHE A 717 -45.09 7.11 -32.36
CA PHE A 717 -44.46 7.95 -31.32
C PHE A 717 -44.58 7.34 -29.92
N ALA A 718 -45.69 6.67 -29.60
CA ALA A 718 -45.84 5.98 -28.32
C ALA A 718 -44.76 4.92 -28.11
N VAL A 719 -44.33 4.21 -29.17
CA VAL A 719 -43.21 3.26 -29.10
C VAL A 719 -41.89 3.98 -28.84
N VAL A 720 -41.59 5.06 -29.58
CA VAL A 720 -40.35 5.83 -29.39
C VAL A 720 -40.27 6.40 -27.96
N ILE A 721 -41.35 7.03 -27.50
CA ILE A 721 -41.43 7.59 -26.14
C ILE A 721 -41.33 6.47 -25.11
N GLY A 722 -41.95 5.31 -25.33
CA GLY A 722 -41.86 4.16 -24.43
C GLY A 722 -40.41 3.69 -24.21
N PHE A 723 -39.63 3.52 -25.29
CA PHE A 723 -38.21 3.17 -25.19
C PHE A 723 -37.38 4.30 -24.57
N ALA A 724 -37.60 5.56 -24.93
CA ALA A 724 -36.91 6.68 -24.31
C ALA A 724 -37.18 6.76 -22.79
N THR A 725 -38.43 6.51 -22.36
CA THR A 725 -38.80 6.48 -20.94
C THR A 725 -38.12 5.32 -20.22
N PHE A 726 -38.04 4.14 -20.86
CA PHE A 726 -37.31 2.99 -20.33
C PHE A 726 -35.81 3.30 -20.14
N THR A 727 -35.16 3.93 -21.12
CA THR A 727 -33.76 4.36 -20.99
C THR A 727 -33.59 5.38 -19.85
N ILE A 728 -34.48 6.36 -19.73
CA ILE A 728 -34.42 7.35 -18.62
C ILE A 728 -34.52 6.67 -17.25
N ILE A 729 -35.42 5.69 -17.10
CA ILE A 729 -35.55 4.93 -15.85
C ILE A 729 -34.25 4.17 -15.56
N GLY A 730 -33.69 3.46 -16.55
CA GLY A 730 -32.42 2.74 -16.39
C GLY A 730 -31.26 3.66 -15.98
N MET A 731 -31.13 4.81 -16.65
CA MET A 731 -30.11 5.82 -16.34
C MET A 731 -30.29 6.44 -14.94
N THR A 732 -31.53 6.66 -14.52
CA THR A 732 -31.84 7.14 -13.18
C THR A 732 -31.42 6.13 -12.12
N VAL A 733 -31.69 4.84 -12.35
CA VAL A 733 -31.28 3.76 -11.43
C VAL A 733 -29.76 3.66 -11.37
N TRP A 734 -29.06 3.66 -12.51
CA TRP A 734 -27.58 3.65 -12.54
C TRP A 734 -27.01 4.81 -11.74
N THR A 735 -27.49 6.04 -11.98
CA THR A 735 -26.95 7.23 -11.32
C THR A 735 -27.21 7.27 -9.81
N ILE A 736 -28.31 6.66 -9.32
CA ILE A 736 -28.64 6.61 -7.89
C ILE A 736 -27.87 5.50 -7.17
N VAL A 737 -27.75 4.32 -7.79
CA VAL A 737 -27.16 3.13 -7.16
C VAL A 737 -25.63 3.17 -7.23
N ASP A 738 -25.08 3.52 -8.39
CA ASP A 738 -23.64 3.51 -8.66
C ASP A 738 -23.24 4.68 -9.59
N PRO A 739 -23.26 5.93 -9.07
CA PRO A 739 -22.99 7.12 -9.87
C PRO A 739 -21.59 7.07 -10.51
N PRO A 740 -21.48 7.30 -11.84
CA PRO A 740 -20.19 7.47 -12.50
C PRO A 740 -19.43 8.66 -11.91
N LYS A 741 -18.22 8.41 -11.39
CA LYS A 741 -17.37 9.42 -10.74
C LYS A 741 -15.98 9.45 -11.39
N PRO A 742 -15.26 10.59 -11.30
CA PRO A 742 -13.86 10.63 -11.69
C PRO A 742 -13.04 9.73 -10.75
N ARG A 743 -12.32 8.76 -11.32
CA ARG A 743 -11.32 7.93 -10.63
C ARG A 743 -9.92 8.32 -11.11
N THR A 744 -8.95 8.27 -10.21
CA THR A 744 -7.54 8.55 -10.48
C THR A 744 -6.75 7.25 -10.46
N ASP A 745 -6.08 6.94 -11.57
CA ASP A 745 -5.08 5.89 -11.62
C ASP A 745 -3.69 6.50 -11.50
N PHE A 746 -2.81 5.85 -10.75
CA PHE A 746 -1.42 6.25 -10.58
C PHE A 746 -0.51 5.20 -11.20
N THR A 747 0.44 5.64 -12.01
CA THR A 747 1.44 4.77 -12.63
C THR A 747 2.84 5.29 -12.30
N LEU A 748 3.73 4.39 -11.89
CA LEU A 748 5.15 4.70 -11.74
C LEU A 748 5.75 4.87 -13.12
N GLU A 749 6.43 5.98 -13.36
CA GLU A 749 7.31 6.11 -14.51
C GLU A 749 8.74 5.78 -14.08
N ASP A 750 9.50 5.13 -14.96
CA ASP A 750 10.93 4.87 -14.75
C ASP A 750 11.78 6.15 -14.89
N GLN A 751 11.14 7.29 -15.19
CA GLN A 751 11.80 8.57 -15.33
C GLN A 751 12.01 9.25 -13.98
N VAL A 752 13.22 9.75 -13.80
CA VAL A 752 13.64 10.53 -12.63
C VAL A 752 13.79 11.98 -13.04
N ASN A 753 13.33 12.92 -12.21
CA ASN A 753 13.49 14.34 -12.50
C ASN A 753 14.94 14.82 -12.31
N ASP A 754 15.24 16.06 -12.69
CA ASP A 754 16.57 16.70 -12.50
C ASP A 754 17.05 16.72 -11.02
N GLN A 755 16.15 16.40 -10.08
CA GLN A 755 16.35 16.39 -8.64
C GLN A 755 16.48 14.96 -8.06
N GLY A 756 16.51 13.91 -8.90
CA GLY A 756 16.64 12.54 -8.43
C GLY A 756 15.35 11.91 -7.88
N GLU A 757 14.19 12.54 -8.08
CA GLU A 757 12.89 12.05 -7.62
C GLU A 757 12.18 11.23 -8.69
N THR A 758 11.59 10.10 -8.29
CA THR A 758 10.82 9.23 -9.19
C THR A 758 9.46 9.87 -9.48
N LEU A 759 9.11 9.95 -10.76
CA LEU A 759 7.89 10.59 -11.23
C LEU A 759 6.70 9.62 -11.16
N VAL A 760 5.61 10.08 -10.55
CA VAL A 760 4.32 9.37 -10.56
C VAL A 760 3.37 10.12 -11.48
N ALA A 761 2.98 9.47 -12.58
CA ALA A 761 1.95 9.97 -13.47
C ALA A 761 0.57 9.62 -12.91
N TYR A 762 -0.37 10.57 -12.96
CA TYR A 762 -1.76 10.35 -12.60
C TYR A 762 -2.67 10.56 -13.80
N SER A 763 -3.68 9.71 -13.93
CA SER A 763 -4.65 9.77 -15.01
C SER A 763 -6.06 9.74 -14.42
N ARG A 764 -6.92 10.69 -14.79
CA ARG A 764 -8.32 10.67 -14.36
C ARG A 764 -9.17 10.05 -15.45
N HIS A 765 -10.13 9.23 -15.10
CA HIS A 765 -11.13 8.72 -16.04
C HIS A 765 -12.48 8.58 -15.33
N CYS A 766 -13.58 8.54 -16.08
CA CYS A 766 -14.90 8.32 -15.50
C CYS A 766 -15.17 6.83 -15.37
N SER A 767 -15.43 6.36 -14.15
CA SER A 767 -15.82 4.97 -13.89
C SER A 767 -16.81 4.86 -12.74
N SER A 768 -17.61 3.79 -12.76
CA SER A 768 -18.50 3.37 -11.69
C SER A 768 -17.75 2.42 -10.73
N GLU A 769 -18.37 2.05 -9.61
CA GLU A 769 -17.80 1.02 -8.73
C GLU A 769 -17.75 -0.35 -9.40
N SER A 770 -18.73 -0.63 -10.26
CA SER A 770 -18.82 -1.87 -11.00
C SER A 770 -18.96 -1.64 -12.51
N ASP A 771 -18.17 -2.38 -13.30
CA ASP A 771 -18.23 -2.37 -14.77
C ASP A 771 -19.52 -2.97 -15.36
N TYR A 772 -20.34 -3.65 -14.54
CA TYR A 772 -21.59 -4.27 -15.00
C TYR A 772 -22.51 -3.27 -15.70
N TRP A 773 -22.58 -2.02 -15.23
CA TRP A 773 -23.45 -1.02 -15.84
C TRP A 773 -23.05 -0.71 -17.29
N LEU A 774 -21.75 -0.54 -17.54
CA LEU A 774 -21.23 -0.29 -18.88
C LEU A 774 -21.50 -1.47 -19.81
N TYR A 775 -21.34 -2.71 -19.33
CA TYR A 775 -21.68 -3.91 -20.10
C TYR A 775 -23.18 -4.01 -20.40
N THR A 776 -24.05 -3.68 -19.44
CA THR A 776 -25.52 -3.69 -19.65
C THR A 776 -25.96 -2.65 -20.69
N ALA A 777 -25.37 -1.45 -20.67
CA ALA A 777 -25.64 -0.40 -21.65
C ALA A 777 -25.19 -0.82 -23.07
N MET A 778 -23.98 -1.39 -23.19
CA MET A 778 -23.49 -1.92 -24.46
C MET A 778 -24.35 -3.08 -24.99
N LEU A 779 -24.83 -3.96 -24.11
CA LEU A 779 -25.74 -5.05 -24.47
C LEU A 779 -27.09 -4.50 -24.99
N PHE A 780 -27.63 -3.46 -24.35
CA PHE A 780 -28.86 -2.80 -24.79
C PHE A 780 -28.72 -2.23 -26.21
N HIS A 781 -27.63 -1.53 -26.50
CA HIS A 781 -27.32 -1.04 -27.85
C HIS A 781 -27.19 -2.16 -28.88
N PHE A 782 -26.50 -3.24 -28.52
CA PHE A 782 -26.37 -4.41 -29.38
C PHE A 782 -27.74 -5.03 -29.72
N MET A 783 -28.64 -5.18 -28.74
CA MET A 783 -29.99 -5.71 -28.97
C MET A 783 -30.81 -4.81 -29.92
N LEU A 784 -30.77 -3.49 -29.73
CA LEU A 784 -31.45 -2.54 -30.62
C LEU A 784 -30.92 -2.63 -32.05
N LEU A 785 -29.59 -2.71 -32.22
CA LEU A 785 -28.96 -2.83 -33.54
C LEU A 785 -29.26 -4.16 -34.21
N MET A 786 -29.23 -5.27 -33.47
CA MET A 786 -29.60 -6.57 -34.01
C MET A 786 -31.05 -6.57 -34.53
N TRP A 787 -31.96 -5.95 -33.78
CA TRP A 787 -33.33 -5.78 -34.25
C TRP A 787 -33.42 -4.91 -35.50
N ALA A 788 -32.70 -3.79 -35.54
CA ALA A 788 -32.63 -2.91 -36.71
C ALA A 788 -32.08 -3.62 -37.95
N ALA A 789 -30.99 -4.39 -37.80
CA ALA A 789 -30.33 -5.13 -38.87
C ALA A 789 -31.24 -6.19 -39.50
N VAL A 790 -31.95 -6.97 -38.67
CA VAL A 790 -32.94 -7.96 -39.15
C VAL A 790 -34.05 -7.27 -39.95
N LEU A 791 -34.55 -6.12 -39.48
CA LEU A 791 -35.58 -5.36 -40.19
C LEU A 791 -35.08 -4.74 -41.50
N ALA A 792 -33.83 -4.25 -41.51
CA ALA A 792 -33.16 -3.70 -42.70
C ALA A 792 -32.92 -4.78 -43.76
N PHE A 793 -32.56 -6.00 -43.33
CA PHE A 793 -32.42 -7.13 -44.25
C PHE A 793 -33.76 -7.49 -44.91
N GLN A 794 -34.86 -7.47 -44.15
CA GLN A 794 -36.20 -7.73 -44.65
C GLN A 794 -36.65 -6.66 -45.68
N THR A 795 -36.25 -5.39 -45.52
CA THR A 795 -36.58 -4.31 -46.47
C THR A 795 -35.73 -4.31 -47.75
N ARG A 796 -34.65 -5.11 -47.88
CA ARG A 796 -33.81 -5.07 -49.09
C ARG A 796 -34.55 -5.45 -50.37
N ARG A 797 -35.63 -6.23 -50.28
CA ARG A 797 -36.42 -6.72 -51.44
C ARG A 797 -37.50 -5.72 -51.90
N THR A 798 -37.39 -4.46 -51.51
CA THR A 798 -38.40 -3.42 -51.84
C THR A 798 -38.20 -2.88 -53.26
N PRO A 799 -39.27 -2.70 -54.07
CA PRO A 799 -39.16 -2.16 -55.43
C PRO A 799 -38.52 -0.76 -55.46
N GLN A 800 -37.76 -0.45 -56.52
CA GLN A 800 -36.98 0.81 -56.67
C GLN A 800 -37.77 2.12 -56.53
N ARG A 801 -39.11 2.08 -56.51
CA ARG A 801 -39.96 3.25 -56.21
C ARG A 801 -39.79 3.79 -54.77
N PHE A 802 -39.13 3.04 -53.87
CA PHE A 802 -38.85 3.46 -52.48
C PHE A 802 -37.34 3.59 -52.20
N ARG A 803 -36.64 4.45 -52.95
CA ARG A 803 -35.19 4.74 -52.77
C ARG A 803 -34.79 5.12 -51.33
N GLU A 804 -35.73 5.61 -50.52
CA GLU A 804 -35.51 5.92 -49.10
C GLU A 804 -35.13 4.68 -48.26
N SER A 805 -35.67 3.50 -48.58
CA SER A 805 -35.41 2.26 -47.82
C SER A 805 -33.95 1.79 -47.89
N THR A 806 -33.28 1.99 -49.02
CA THR A 806 -31.87 1.64 -49.22
C THR A 806 -30.95 2.56 -48.41
N VAL A 807 -31.28 3.85 -48.32
CA VAL A 807 -30.53 4.82 -47.50
C VAL A 807 -30.66 4.50 -46.01
N LEU A 808 -31.87 4.13 -45.53
CA LEU A 808 -32.04 3.69 -44.14
C LEU A 808 -31.22 2.43 -43.81
N ALA A 809 -31.16 1.46 -44.73
CA ALA A 809 -30.35 0.27 -44.54
C ALA A 809 -28.85 0.60 -44.44
N ALA A 810 -28.35 1.54 -45.26
CA ALA A 810 -26.97 2.00 -45.21
C ALA A 810 -26.62 2.65 -43.86
N VAL A 811 -27.52 3.47 -43.29
CA VAL A 811 -27.33 4.06 -41.94
C VAL A 811 -27.23 2.96 -40.88
N ILE A 812 -28.13 1.97 -40.92
CA ILE A 812 -28.13 0.86 -39.95
C ILE A 812 -26.83 0.05 -40.03
N TYR A 813 -26.31 -0.22 -41.23
CA TYR A 813 -25.03 -0.93 -41.38
C TYR A 813 -23.84 -0.11 -40.87
N SER A 814 -23.81 1.21 -41.12
CA SER A 814 -22.80 2.10 -40.55
C SER A 814 -22.81 2.06 -39.02
N GLN A 815 -24.00 2.15 -38.43
CA GLN A 815 -24.21 2.11 -36.99
C GLN A 815 -23.74 0.79 -36.36
N CYS A 816 -23.99 -0.35 -37.02
CA CYS A 816 -23.45 -1.64 -36.60
C CYS A 816 -21.90 -1.65 -36.57
N ALA A 817 -21.25 -1.02 -37.55
CA ALA A 817 -19.80 -0.95 -37.61
C ALA A 817 -19.21 -0.10 -36.46
N PHE A 818 -19.79 1.06 -36.17
CA PHE A 818 -19.32 1.92 -35.06
C PHE A 818 -19.53 1.29 -33.68
N VAL A 819 -20.66 0.60 -33.45
CA VAL A 819 -20.85 -0.12 -32.18
C VAL A 819 -19.90 -1.31 -32.06
N ALA A 820 -19.64 -2.05 -33.15
CA ALA A 820 -18.62 -3.10 -33.14
C ALA A 820 -17.24 -2.54 -32.81
N PHE A 821 -16.86 -1.40 -33.39
CA PHE A 821 -15.61 -0.71 -33.08
C PHE A 821 -15.53 -0.29 -31.60
N ARG A 822 -16.62 0.24 -31.03
CA ARG A 822 -16.68 0.58 -29.60
C ARG A 822 -16.53 -0.64 -28.67
N VAL A 823 -17.09 -1.79 -29.05
CA VAL A 823 -16.88 -3.05 -28.29
C VAL A 823 -15.41 -3.46 -28.30
N VAL A 824 -14.73 -3.31 -29.43
CA VAL A 824 -13.28 -3.59 -29.52
C VAL A 824 -12.48 -2.65 -28.63
N LEU A 825 -12.78 -1.34 -28.65
CA LEU A 825 -12.11 -0.38 -27.77
C LEU A 825 -12.30 -0.71 -26.28
N LEU A 826 -13.51 -1.13 -25.89
CA LEU A 826 -13.77 -1.57 -24.51
C LEU A 826 -12.93 -2.79 -24.11
N ALA A 827 -12.75 -3.76 -25.02
CA ALA A 827 -11.91 -4.93 -24.76
C ALA A 827 -10.42 -4.56 -24.62
N LEU A 828 -9.93 -3.65 -25.46
CA LEU A 828 -8.54 -3.18 -25.41
C LEU A 828 -8.24 -2.33 -24.16
N ALA A 829 -9.21 -1.55 -23.70
CA ALA A 829 -9.10 -0.74 -22.48
C ALA A 829 -8.85 -1.58 -21.23
N SER A 830 -9.37 -2.82 -21.19
CA SER A 830 -9.18 -3.73 -20.06
C SER A 830 -7.80 -4.41 -20.01
N SER A 831 -7.01 -4.33 -21.09
CA SER A 831 -5.82 -5.17 -21.26
C SER A 831 -4.54 -4.45 -21.69
N THR A 832 -4.65 -3.36 -22.47
CA THR A 832 -3.47 -2.82 -23.20
C THR A 832 -3.44 -1.30 -23.30
N VAL A 833 -4.60 -0.64 -23.35
CA VAL A 833 -4.67 0.82 -23.62
C VAL A 833 -5.00 1.56 -22.34
N SER A 834 -4.24 2.62 -22.03
CA SER A 834 -4.51 3.46 -20.87
C SER A 834 -5.92 4.07 -20.94
N PRO A 835 -6.62 4.23 -19.80
CA PRO A 835 -8.00 4.72 -19.78
C PRO A 835 -8.19 6.08 -20.47
N VAL A 836 -7.18 6.95 -20.40
CA VAL A 836 -7.24 8.28 -21.04
C VAL A 836 -7.21 8.16 -22.56
N ILE A 837 -6.27 7.38 -23.13
CA ILE A 837 -6.21 7.16 -24.58
C ILE A 837 -7.54 6.54 -25.07
N ASN A 838 -8.08 5.59 -24.32
CA ASN A 838 -9.36 4.98 -24.66
C ASN A 838 -10.52 5.99 -24.67
N SER A 839 -10.59 6.89 -23.69
CA SER A 839 -11.63 7.92 -23.62
C SER A 839 -11.64 8.84 -24.85
N GLY A 840 -10.46 9.28 -25.29
CA GLY A 840 -10.30 10.09 -26.49
C GLY A 840 -10.63 9.32 -27.78
N LEU A 841 -10.26 8.03 -27.89
CA LEU A 841 -10.64 7.19 -29.03
C LEU A 841 -12.16 6.99 -29.13
N VAL A 842 -12.83 6.76 -28.01
CA VAL A 842 -14.30 6.66 -27.94
C VAL A 842 -14.97 7.98 -28.32
N SER A 843 -14.41 9.11 -27.88
CA SER A 843 -14.89 10.44 -28.28
C SER A 843 -14.81 10.67 -29.79
N ILE A 844 -13.68 10.32 -30.41
CA ILE A 844 -13.50 10.43 -31.88
C ILE A 844 -14.48 9.50 -32.61
N ALA A 845 -14.61 8.25 -32.16
CA ALA A 845 -15.50 7.26 -32.79
C ALA A 845 -16.97 7.72 -32.79
N THR A 846 -17.44 8.26 -31.66
CA THR A 846 -18.82 8.76 -31.51
C THR A 846 -19.10 10.02 -32.34
N ALA A 847 -18.13 10.92 -32.47
CA ALA A 847 -18.25 12.07 -33.38
C ALA A 847 -18.32 11.66 -34.86
N LEU A 848 -17.47 10.70 -35.26
CA LEU A 848 -17.46 10.18 -36.62
C LEU A 848 -18.76 9.45 -36.96
N ASP A 849 -19.31 8.68 -36.02
CA ASP A 849 -20.61 8.01 -36.19
C ASP A 849 -21.73 9.02 -36.48
N SER A 850 -21.75 10.12 -35.73
CA SER A 850 -22.73 11.20 -35.93
C SER A 850 -22.58 11.87 -37.30
N LEU A 851 -21.35 12.15 -37.73
CA LEU A 851 -21.04 12.73 -39.04
C LEU A 851 -21.42 11.81 -40.19
N VAL A 852 -21.06 10.52 -40.12
CA VAL A 852 -21.37 9.54 -41.16
C VAL A 852 -22.87 9.36 -41.29
N THR A 853 -23.60 9.24 -40.18
CA THR A 853 -25.06 9.15 -40.22
C THR A 853 -25.71 10.40 -40.82
N LEU A 854 -25.22 11.59 -40.45
CA LEU A 854 -25.67 12.84 -41.04
C LEU A 854 -25.43 12.88 -42.55
N CYS A 855 -24.24 12.47 -43.00
CA CYS A 855 -23.87 12.41 -44.41
C CYS A 855 -24.74 11.43 -45.20
N ILE A 856 -24.86 10.18 -44.74
CA ILE A 856 -25.61 9.13 -45.47
C ILE A 856 -27.10 9.48 -45.55
N TYR A 857 -27.70 9.95 -44.45
CA TYR A 857 -29.15 10.12 -44.37
C TYR A 857 -29.67 11.46 -44.90
N PHE A 858 -28.96 12.57 -44.63
CA PHE A 858 -29.45 13.91 -44.94
C PHE A 858 -28.96 14.45 -46.27
N ILE A 859 -27.68 14.23 -46.66
CA ILE A 859 -27.14 14.78 -47.92
C ILE A 859 -28.01 14.46 -49.13
N PRO A 860 -28.47 13.21 -49.38
CA PRO A 860 -29.35 12.92 -50.51
C PRO A 860 -30.64 13.75 -50.46
N LYS A 861 -31.22 13.95 -49.28
CA LYS A 861 -32.47 14.71 -49.10
C LYS A 861 -32.30 16.21 -49.33
N LEU A 862 -31.08 16.73 -49.20
CA LEU A 862 -30.75 18.14 -49.37
C LEU A 862 -30.33 18.47 -50.82
N PHE A 863 -29.53 17.61 -51.46
CA PHE A 863 -28.95 17.87 -52.80
C PHE A 863 -29.84 17.44 -53.98
N PHE A 864 -30.63 16.36 -53.88
CA PHE A 864 -31.53 15.94 -54.98
C PHE A 864 -32.63 16.97 -55.29
N PHE A 865 -32.76 18.05 -54.51
CA PHE A 865 -33.60 19.21 -54.80
C PHE A 865 -33.10 20.08 -55.96
N GLN A 866 -31.79 20.26 -56.14
CA GLN A 866 -31.28 21.26 -57.08
C GLN A 866 -31.55 20.92 -58.55
N LYS A 867 -31.58 19.62 -58.90
CA LYS A 867 -31.85 19.18 -60.28
C LYS A 867 -33.31 19.34 -60.71
N ALA A 868 -34.27 19.32 -59.78
CA ALA A 868 -35.69 19.47 -60.14
C ALA A 868 -36.08 20.94 -60.43
N THR A 869 -35.32 21.91 -59.92
CA THR A 869 -35.55 23.34 -60.17
C THR A 869 -34.89 23.85 -61.47
N SER A 870 -33.94 23.12 -62.07
CA SER A 870 -33.24 23.55 -63.29
C SER A 870 -33.86 23.05 -64.61
N GLU A 871 -34.81 22.11 -64.58
CA GLU A 871 -35.48 21.59 -65.79
C GLU A 871 -36.95 22.04 -65.92
N GLY A 872 -37.36 23.04 -65.14
CA GLY A 872 -38.72 23.59 -65.10
C GLY A 872 -39.07 24.62 -66.18
N SER A 873 -38.60 24.46 -67.42
CA SER A 873 -39.04 25.30 -68.55
C SER A 873 -39.14 24.53 -69.88
N SER A 874 -39.94 23.45 -69.87
CA SER A 874 -40.71 22.91 -71.02
C SER A 874 -41.02 21.44 -70.80
N ALA A 875 -42.13 21.12 -70.12
CA ALA A 875 -42.78 19.82 -70.30
C ALA A 875 -44.23 19.88 -69.80
N THR A 876 -45.13 19.63 -70.74
CA THR A 876 -46.59 19.59 -70.64
C THR A 876 -47.08 18.63 -69.52
N ALA A 877 -48.10 19.06 -68.79
CA ALA A 877 -48.75 18.31 -67.71
C ALA A 877 -49.28 16.91 -68.14
N PRO A 878 -49.14 15.85 -67.32
CA PRO A 878 -49.86 14.61 -67.52
C PRO A 878 -51.29 14.72 -66.96
N LYS A 879 -52.25 14.26 -67.77
CA LYS A 879 -53.70 14.28 -67.54
C LYS A 879 -54.12 13.54 -66.26
N VAL A 880 -55.01 14.18 -65.51
CA VAL A 880 -55.85 13.58 -64.46
C VAL A 880 -56.74 12.50 -65.10
N TYR A 881 -56.65 11.25 -64.62
CA TYR A 881 -57.68 10.24 -64.87
C TYR A 881 -58.74 10.35 -63.77
N GLN A 882 -59.88 10.94 -64.12
CA GLN A 882 -61.12 10.92 -63.36
C GLN A 882 -61.87 9.63 -63.70
N TRP A 883 -62.29 8.87 -62.68
CA TRP A 883 -63.19 7.72 -62.87
C TRP A 883 -64.62 8.23 -63.14
N PRO A 884 -65.33 7.73 -64.18
CA PRO A 884 -66.75 8.03 -64.37
C PRO A 884 -67.66 7.12 -63.52
N PRO A 885 -68.85 7.60 -63.12
CA PRO A 885 -69.81 6.83 -62.32
C PRO A 885 -70.67 5.89 -63.19
N SER A 886 -71.15 4.81 -62.57
CA SER A 886 -71.93 3.72 -63.17
C SER A 886 -73.43 4.01 -63.31
N SER A 887 -74.03 3.72 -64.47
CA SER A 887 -75.44 3.27 -64.63
C SER A 887 -75.63 2.52 -65.98
N PRO A 888 -76.62 1.60 -66.11
CA PRO A 888 -76.78 0.60 -67.20
C PRO A 888 -77.80 1.09 -68.28
N PRO A 889 -78.37 0.29 -69.22
CA PRO A 889 -78.10 -1.07 -69.78
C PRO A 889 -78.09 -1.08 -71.34
N THR A 890 -78.17 -2.29 -71.95
CA THR A 890 -78.81 -2.68 -73.23
C THR A 890 -77.93 -3.22 -74.39
N LEU A 891 -78.20 -4.49 -74.70
CA LEU A 891 -77.89 -5.20 -75.96
C LEU A 891 -78.78 -4.69 -77.11
N PRO A 892 -78.34 -4.80 -78.37
CA PRO A 892 -78.79 -5.95 -79.16
C PRO A 892 -77.72 -6.52 -80.11
N SER A 893 -77.75 -7.83 -80.32
CA SER A 893 -77.56 -8.40 -81.66
C SER A 893 -78.25 -9.76 -81.70
N ASN A 894 -79.37 -9.76 -82.39
CA ASN A 894 -80.15 -10.94 -82.73
C ASN A 894 -79.55 -11.51 -84.03
N THR A 895 -79.24 -12.81 -84.07
CA THR A 895 -79.75 -13.77 -85.08
C THR A 895 -79.00 -15.12 -85.00
N ASN A 896 -79.64 -16.03 -84.27
CA ASN A 896 -79.96 -17.43 -84.55
C ASN A 896 -79.24 -18.23 -85.67
N GLY A 897 -78.91 -19.48 -85.30
CA GLY A 897 -79.03 -20.67 -86.17
C GLY A 897 -77.96 -21.73 -85.86
N TYR A 898 -78.14 -22.62 -84.87
CA TYR A 898 -78.66 -24.00 -85.01
C TYR A 898 -77.85 -24.83 -86.04
N VAL A 899 -77.14 -25.91 -85.71
CA VAL A 899 -77.64 -27.29 -85.44
C VAL A 899 -76.43 -28.23 -85.22
N SER A 900 -76.51 -29.14 -84.22
CA SER A 900 -76.04 -30.56 -84.11
C SER A 900 -74.65 -31.00 -84.57
N SER A 901 -74.08 -32.15 -84.22
CA SER A 901 -74.17 -33.19 -83.19
C SER A 901 -73.10 -34.22 -83.62
N ASP A 902 -72.55 -34.97 -82.67
CA ASP A 902 -71.97 -36.33 -82.82
C ASP A 902 -70.58 -36.54 -83.49
N ASN A 903 -69.62 -36.85 -82.60
CA ASN A 903 -68.90 -38.12 -82.41
C ASN A 903 -68.20 -38.91 -83.56
N GLU A 904 -67.00 -39.37 -83.15
CA GLU A 904 -66.24 -40.59 -83.50
C GLU A 904 -65.60 -40.69 -84.90
N SER A 905 -64.28 -40.90 -85.03
CA SER A 905 -63.55 -42.06 -84.48
C SER A 905 -62.04 -41.81 -84.29
N ALA A 906 -61.46 -42.55 -83.33
CA ALA A 906 -60.07 -42.63 -82.82
C ALA A 906 -58.96 -42.84 -83.88
N GLY A 907 -57.66 -42.64 -83.62
CA GLY A 907 -56.88 -42.27 -82.43
C GLY A 907 -55.37 -42.41 -82.76
N GLY A 908 -54.48 -41.75 -82.00
CA GLY A 908 -53.01 -41.94 -82.04
C GLY A 908 -52.19 -40.67 -81.74
N GLU A 909 -51.55 -40.66 -80.56
CA GLU A 909 -50.82 -39.58 -79.84
C GLU A 909 -49.66 -38.85 -80.56
N HIS A 910 -49.69 -37.50 -80.55
CA HIS A 910 -48.86 -36.48 -79.84
C HIS A 910 -47.35 -36.41 -80.19
N ASN A 911 -46.67 -35.26 -80.29
CA ASN A 911 -46.87 -33.79 -80.38
C ASN A 911 -45.40 -33.25 -80.38
N HIS A 912 -44.97 -32.10 -80.88
CA HIS A 912 -45.46 -31.12 -81.84
C HIS A 912 -44.21 -30.33 -82.28
N ASN A 913 -43.98 -30.28 -83.59
CA ASN A 913 -43.14 -29.37 -84.37
C ASN A 913 -43.89 -28.00 -84.48
N ASN A 914 -43.40 -26.83 -84.90
CA ASN A 914 -42.12 -26.34 -85.40
C ASN A 914 -42.23 -24.83 -85.73
N LEU A 915 -41.09 -24.13 -85.70
CA LEU A 915 -40.50 -23.33 -86.79
C LEU A 915 -41.19 -22.04 -87.34
N SER A 916 -40.40 -20.94 -87.30
CA SER A 916 -40.06 -19.97 -88.38
C SER A 916 -41.16 -19.08 -89.02
N ASN A 917 -40.90 -17.89 -89.59
CA ASN A 917 -39.68 -17.36 -90.19
C ASN A 917 -39.70 -15.80 -90.37
N HIS A 918 -38.50 -15.21 -90.39
CA HIS A 918 -38.02 -14.00 -91.11
C HIS A 918 -38.47 -12.52 -90.86
N LYS A 919 -37.42 -11.72 -90.57
CA LYS A 919 -37.00 -10.37 -91.08
C LYS A 919 -37.76 -9.09 -90.68
N GLY A 920 -37.09 -8.29 -89.83
CA GLY A 920 -36.90 -6.83 -90.04
C GLY A 920 -37.63 -5.87 -89.09
N TYR A 921 -37.02 -5.49 -87.96
CA TYR A 921 -37.32 -4.24 -87.24
C TYR A 921 -36.09 -3.74 -86.45
N GLN A 922 -35.74 -2.45 -86.59
CA GLN A 922 -34.63 -1.82 -85.87
C GLN A 922 -34.91 -1.64 -84.36
N PRO A 923 -33.94 -1.84 -83.46
CA PRO A 923 -34.12 -1.45 -82.05
C PRO A 923 -33.66 -0.01 -81.83
N LYS A 924 -34.45 0.72 -81.05
CA LYS A 924 -34.24 2.11 -80.60
C LYS A 924 -32.88 2.27 -79.89
N GLN A 925 -32.27 3.46 -80.06
CA GLN A 925 -30.99 3.93 -79.52
C GLN A 925 -30.80 3.87 -77.99
N GLU A 926 -31.79 3.40 -77.22
CA GLU A 926 -31.75 3.39 -75.76
C GLU A 926 -31.13 2.11 -75.19
N HIS A 927 -31.17 0.98 -75.92
CA HIS A 927 -30.67 -0.30 -75.41
C HIS A 927 -29.16 -0.55 -75.62
N ARG A 928 -28.48 0.30 -76.43
CA ARG A 928 -27.04 0.17 -76.72
C ARG A 928 -26.17 0.70 -75.57
N ARG A 929 -26.58 1.80 -74.91
CA ARG A 929 -25.85 2.39 -73.78
C ARG A 929 -25.85 1.50 -72.54
N ASP A 930 -26.96 0.80 -72.27
CA ASP A 930 -27.04 -0.10 -71.10
C ASP A 930 -26.18 -1.35 -71.27
N TYR A 931 -26.00 -1.84 -72.50
CA TYR A 931 -25.10 -2.98 -72.77
C TYR A 931 -23.63 -2.59 -72.69
N GLU A 932 -23.27 -1.38 -73.12
CA GLU A 932 -21.91 -0.82 -73.03
C GLU A 932 -21.51 -0.53 -71.57
N LEU A 933 -22.42 0.03 -70.75
CA LEU A 933 -22.20 0.24 -69.31
C LEU A 933 -22.05 -1.06 -68.51
N LEU A 934 -22.83 -2.09 -68.85
CA LEU A 934 -22.70 -3.43 -68.23
C LEU A 934 -21.39 -4.14 -68.62
N GLN A 935 -20.86 -3.88 -69.82
CA GLN A 935 -19.54 -4.38 -70.23
C GLN A 935 -18.40 -3.63 -69.53
N GLU A 936 -18.56 -2.33 -69.29
CA GLU A 936 -17.59 -1.51 -68.57
C GLU A 936 -17.53 -1.90 -67.07
N GLU A 937 -18.68 -2.04 -66.39
CA GLU A 937 -18.74 -2.52 -64.99
C GLU A 937 -18.14 -3.92 -64.83
N LYS A 938 -18.41 -4.85 -65.77
CA LYS A 938 -17.79 -6.18 -65.75
C LYS A 938 -16.27 -6.11 -65.94
N SER A 939 -15.78 -5.22 -66.79
CA SER A 939 -14.34 -5.05 -67.00
C SER A 939 -13.63 -4.48 -65.77
N ILE A 940 -14.27 -3.54 -65.05
CA ILE A 940 -13.75 -2.95 -63.81
C ILE A 940 -13.76 -3.98 -62.68
N ALA A 941 -14.86 -4.73 -62.52
CA ALA A 941 -14.94 -5.79 -61.52
C ALA A 941 -13.90 -6.90 -61.77
N THR A 942 -13.62 -7.24 -63.03
CA THR A 942 -12.61 -8.26 -63.38
C THR A 942 -11.20 -7.78 -63.05
N ARG A 943 -10.89 -6.48 -63.26
CA ARG A 943 -9.61 -5.89 -62.86
C ARG A 943 -9.46 -5.82 -61.35
N LEU A 944 -10.50 -5.41 -60.62
CA LEU A 944 -10.47 -5.35 -59.16
C LEU A 944 -10.27 -6.73 -58.52
N ILE A 945 -10.87 -7.78 -59.10
CA ILE A 945 -10.69 -9.17 -58.64
C ILE A 945 -9.26 -9.64 -58.93
N ALA A 946 -8.69 -9.29 -60.09
CA ALA A 946 -7.31 -9.62 -60.42
C ALA A 946 -6.33 -8.93 -59.45
N ASP A 947 -6.53 -7.63 -59.17
CA ASP A 947 -5.70 -6.85 -58.25
C ASP A 947 -5.74 -7.42 -56.83
N LEU A 948 -6.94 -7.76 -56.32
CA LEU A 948 -7.11 -8.42 -55.02
C LEU A 948 -6.49 -9.83 -54.98
N GLN A 949 -6.46 -10.55 -56.09
CA GLN A 949 -5.78 -11.85 -56.17
C GLN A 949 -4.26 -11.69 -56.11
N THR A 950 -3.68 -10.70 -56.78
CA THR A 950 -2.26 -10.37 -56.67
C THR A 950 -1.86 -9.92 -55.27
N GLU A 951 -2.66 -9.09 -54.61
CA GLU A 951 -2.39 -8.64 -53.24
C GLU A 951 -2.49 -9.79 -52.23
N LYS A 952 -3.48 -10.67 -52.41
CA LYS A 952 -3.60 -11.91 -51.64
C LYS A 952 -2.40 -12.84 -51.83
N GLU A 953 -1.87 -12.96 -53.05
CA GLU A 953 -0.67 -13.75 -53.30
C GLU A 953 0.60 -13.10 -52.72
N SER A 954 0.67 -11.76 -52.69
CA SER A 954 1.75 -11.01 -52.05
C SER A 954 1.78 -11.25 -50.54
N MET A 955 0.64 -11.06 -49.85
CA MET A 955 0.53 -11.35 -48.42
C MET A 955 0.82 -12.81 -48.10
N ARG A 956 0.44 -13.74 -48.97
CA ARG A 956 0.72 -15.17 -48.77
C ARG A 956 2.22 -15.49 -48.89
N ARG A 957 2.97 -14.74 -49.71
CA ARG A 957 4.44 -14.87 -49.79
C ARG A 957 5.11 -14.29 -48.54
N GLU A 958 4.67 -13.11 -48.08
CA GLU A 958 5.17 -12.51 -46.84
C GLU A 958 4.90 -13.38 -45.61
N MET A 959 3.69 -13.95 -45.53
CA MET A 959 3.33 -14.87 -44.45
C MET A 959 4.14 -16.17 -44.52
N LYS A 960 4.53 -16.61 -45.72
CA LYS A 960 5.40 -17.78 -45.89
C LYS A 960 6.84 -17.46 -45.48
N THR A 961 7.39 -16.30 -45.84
CA THR A 961 8.72 -15.88 -45.38
C THR A 961 8.79 -15.71 -43.87
N LEU A 962 7.74 -15.17 -43.23
CA LEU A 962 7.66 -15.08 -41.78
C LEU A 962 7.54 -16.47 -41.12
N SER A 963 6.83 -17.40 -41.76
CA SER A 963 6.77 -18.79 -41.29
C SER A 963 8.13 -19.49 -41.40
N ASP A 964 8.85 -19.29 -42.50
CA ASP A 964 10.17 -19.88 -42.74
C ASP A 964 11.22 -19.27 -41.78
N GLU A 965 11.13 -17.97 -41.46
CA GLU A 965 11.97 -17.31 -40.43
C GLU A 965 11.69 -17.84 -39.03
N ASN A 966 10.43 -18.11 -38.69
CA ASN A 966 10.05 -18.62 -37.38
C ASN A 966 10.48 -20.09 -37.20
N GLU A 967 10.44 -20.88 -38.27
CA GLU A 967 10.96 -22.25 -38.28
C GLU A 967 12.51 -22.27 -38.15
N ALA A 968 13.20 -21.31 -38.78
CA ALA A 968 14.65 -21.12 -38.59
C ALA A 968 15.02 -20.64 -37.17
N LEU A 969 14.17 -19.82 -36.54
CA LEU A 969 14.37 -19.38 -35.16
C LEU A 969 14.19 -20.54 -34.17
N ASN A 970 13.15 -21.36 -34.38
CA ASN A 970 12.93 -22.56 -33.57
C ASN A 970 14.05 -23.59 -33.71
N GLY A 971 14.61 -23.78 -34.91
CA GLY A 971 15.79 -24.62 -35.09
C GLY A 971 17.00 -24.14 -34.30
N ARG A 972 17.20 -22.81 -34.19
CA ARG A 972 18.26 -22.22 -33.35
C ARG A 972 17.98 -22.36 -31.85
N VAL A 973 16.71 -22.38 -31.45
CA VAL A 973 16.31 -22.64 -30.06
C VAL A 973 16.60 -24.10 -29.70
N GLU A 974 16.27 -25.05 -30.57
CA GLU A 974 16.60 -26.47 -30.35
C GLU A 974 18.13 -26.71 -30.31
N GLU A 975 18.91 -26.02 -31.15
CA GLU A 975 20.39 -26.10 -31.14
C GLU A 975 20.99 -25.53 -29.83
N LEU A 976 20.40 -24.44 -29.31
CA LEU A 976 20.79 -23.86 -28.00
C LEU A 976 20.36 -24.75 -26.83
N GLU A 977 19.22 -25.43 -26.91
CA GLU A 977 18.78 -26.40 -25.90
C GLU A 977 19.71 -27.64 -25.86
N GLU A 978 20.25 -28.06 -27.01
CA GLU A 978 21.22 -29.15 -27.10
C GLU A 978 22.61 -28.74 -26.55
N GLU A 979 23.06 -27.49 -26.77
CA GLU A 979 24.27 -26.93 -26.14
C GLU A 979 24.14 -26.79 -24.61
N VAL A 980 22.97 -26.36 -24.10
CA VAL A 980 22.70 -26.26 -22.66
C VAL A 980 22.65 -27.65 -22.00
N ALA A 981 22.12 -28.66 -22.69
CA ALA A 981 22.12 -30.05 -22.22
C ALA A 981 23.55 -30.65 -22.15
N LEU A 982 24.44 -30.27 -23.07
CA LEU A 982 25.85 -30.66 -23.05
C LEU A 982 26.62 -30.03 -21.88
N LEU A 983 26.37 -28.76 -21.56
CA LEU A 983 26.97 -28.05 -20.42
C LEU A 983 26.51 -28.61 -19.07
N SER A 984 25.24 -29.02 -18.97
CA SER A 984 24.65 -29.69 -17.80
C SER A 984 25.33 -31.02 -17.46
N ASN A 985 25.67 -31.83 -18.48
CA ASN A 985 26.34 -33.13 -18.29
C ASN A 985 27.81 -33.02 -17.87
N THR A 986 28.49 -31.90 -18.15
CA THR A 986 29.85 -31.63 -17.65
C THR A 986 29.89 -31.26 -16.16
N SER A 987 28.80 -30.72 -15.59
CA SER A 987 28.70 -30.40 -14.17
C SER A 987 28.45 -31.64 -13.29
N SER A 988 27.81 -32.68 -13.84
CA SER A 988 27.52 -33.93 -13.12
C SER A 988 28.65 -34.97 -13.14
N ARG A 989 29.79 -34.68 -13.79
CA ARG A 989 30.94 -35.59 -13.87
C ARG A 989 32.07 -35.32 -12.88
N ASN A 990 31.91 -34.33 -11.99
CA ASN A 990 32.89 -33.95 -10.96
C ASN A 990 32.46 -34.30 -9.52
N LYS A 991 31.46 -35.17 -9.35
CA LYS A 991 31.13 -35.78 -8.06
C LYS A 991 31.15 -37.29 -8.22
N ASP A 992 32.35 -37.85 -8.20
CA ASP A 992 32.67 -39.22 -7.74
C ASP A 992 34.20 -39.42 -7.92
N VAL A 993 34.82 -40.14 -6.97
CA VAL A 993 36.25 -40.53 -6.82
C VAL A 993 37.11 -39.58 -5.95
N GLU A 994 37.88 -39.95 -4.92
CA GLU A 994 38.01 -41.10 -3.99
C GLU A 994 39.10 -40.70 -2.93
N GLU A 995 39.23 -41.50 -1.86
CA GLU A 995 40.02 -41.35 -0.63
C GLU A 995 41.59 -41.43 -0.74
N THR A 996 42.29 -40.55 0.00
CA THR A 996 43.57 -40.75 0.78
C THR A 996 44.97 -40.84 0.06
N PRO A 997 46.15 -40.84 0.76
CA PRO A 997 47.10 -39.72 1.03
C PRO A 997 48.57 -40.08 0.58
N PRO A 998 49.69 -39.60 1.21
CA PRO A 998 50.24 -38.26 1.50
C PRO A 998 51.56 -37.94 0.70
N ASP A 999 52.19 -36.80 1.03
CA ASP A 999 53.65 -36.49 1.02
C ASP A 999 54.19 -35.32 0.15
N GLU A 1000 54.94 -34.49 0.89
CA GLU A 1000 56.15 -33.70 0.59
C GLU A 1000 56.15 -32.51 -0.41
N ASP A 1001 56.48 -31.36 0.20
CA ASP A 1001 57.54 -30.42 -0.20
C ASP A 1001 57.27 -29.19 -1.11
N ILE A 1002 57.46 -28.03 -0.44
CA ILE A 1002 58.33 -26.90 -0.82
C ILE A 1002 57.70 -25.66 -1.53
N GLU A 1003 57.79 -24.56 -0.76
CA GLU A 1003 58.10 -23.15 -1.09
C GLU A 1003 57.31 -22.35 -2.14
N GLY A 1004 56.83 -21.17 -1.69
CA GLY A 1004 57.47 -19.92 -2.11
C GLY A 1004 56.67 -18.91 -2.94
N ALA A 1005 56.42 -17.76 -2.30
CA ALA A 1005 56.49 -16.39 -2.85
C ALA A 1005 55.38 -15.83 -3.79
N GLU A 1006 54.57 -14.95 -3.19
CA GLU A 1006 54.50 -13.48 -3.44
C GLU A 1006 54.67 -12.87 -4.87
N ILE A 1007 53.66 -12.03 -5.20
CA ILE A 1007 53.74 -10.62 -5.65
C ILE A 1007 53.73 -10.26 -7.18
N ARG A 1008 52.77 -9.35 -7.47
CA ARG A 1008 52.71 -8.18 -8.41
C ARG A 1008 52.19 -8.26 -9.85
N GLU A 1009 51.13 -7.47 -10.04
CA GLU A 1009 50.94 -6.31 -10.95
C GLU A 1009 51.90 -6.19 -12.15
N GLU A 1010 51.35 -6.04 -13.37
CA GLU A 1010 51.14 -4.72 -14.02
C GLU A 1010 50.55 -4.86 -15.44
N GLU A 1011 49.55 -4.00 -15.69
CA GLU A 1011 49.23 -3.23 -16.90
C GLU A 1011 49.62 -3.71 -18.32
N PHE A 1012 48.66 -3.65 -19.25
CA PHE A 1012 48.92 -2.97 -20.53
C PHE A 1012 47.66 -2.34 -21.18
N PHE A 1013 47.89 -1.14 -21.71
CA PHE A 1013 47.00 -0.09 -22.21
C PHE A 1013 46.38 -0.34 -23.60
N SER A 1014 45.09 0.05 -23.74
CA SER A 1014 44.55 1.12 -24.61
C SER A 1014 44.58 1.08 -26.16
N THR A 1015 43.55 1.77 -26.70
CA THR A 1015 43.30 2.35 -28.04
C THR A 1015 42.49 1.49 -29.03
N THR A 1016 41.37 1.91 -29.65
CA THR A 1016 40.78 3.26 -29.87
C THR A 1016 39.32 3.18 -30.36
N ASN A 1017 38.47 4.06 -29.81
CA ASN A 1017 37.34 4.83 -30.36
C ASN A 1017 36.23 4.19 -31.24
N GLY A 1018 35.00 4.16 -30.67
CA GLY A 1018 34.01 5.21 -30.99
C GLY A 1018 32.64 4.79 -31.55
N SER A 1019 31.61 4.88 -30.67
CA SER A 1019 30.23 5.30 -30.96
C SER A 1019 29.26 4.32 -31.66
N LEU A 1020 28.41 3.63 -30.89
CA LEU A 1020 26.96 3.89 -30.76
C LEU A 1020 26.29 2.81 -29.86
N ALA A 1021 25.33 3.25 -29.05
CA ALA A 1021 24.31 2.45 -28.34
C ALA A 1021 24.73 1.66 -27.08
N SER A 1022 24.59 2.37 -25.97
CA SER A 1022 24.15 1.87 -24.66
C SER A 1022 22.76 1.22 -24.75
N SER A 1023 22.62 0.01 -24.21
CA SER A 1023 21.60 -0.40 -23.22
C SER A 1023 21.44 -1.93 -23.21
N LEU A 1024 21.15 -2.47 -22.03
CA LEU A 1024 20.79 -3.87 -21.73
C LEU A 1024 21.97 -4.83 -21.62
N PHE A 1025 22.51 -4.98 -20.41
CA PHE A 1025 22.45 -6.22 -19.64
C PHE A 1025 23.09 -5.93 -18.27
N ASP A 1026 22.24 -5.72 -17.26
CA ASP A 1026 22.63 -5.66 -15.86
C ASP A 1026 22.91 -7.08 -15.35
N ASP A 1027 24.04 -7.21 -14.67
CA ASP A 1027 24.49 -8.36 -13.91
C ASP A 1027 23.66 -8.53 -12.63
N HIS A 1028 22.96 -9.65 -12.51
CA HIS A 1028 22.62 -10.25 -11.23
C HIS A 1028 23.00 -11.73 -11.27
N MET A 1029 24.27 -12.02 -10.96
CA MET A 1029 24.68 -13.37 -10.59
C MET A 1029 25.98 -13.33 -9.80
N TYR A 1030 25.92 -13.30 -8.47
CA TYR A 1030 27.02 -13.82 -7.65
C TYR A 1030 26.49 -14.56 -6.43
N VAL A 1031 27.14 -15.72 -6.24
CA VAL A 1031 26.97 -16.81 -5.28
C VAL A 1031 27.52 -16.44 -3.91
#